data_AF-A0A812NKV4-F1
#
_entry.id   AF-A0A812NKV4-F1
#
_cell.length_a   1.000
_cell.length_b   1.000
_cell.length_c   1.000
_cell.angle_alpha   90.00
_cell.angle_beta   90.00
_cell.angle_gamma   90.00
#
_symmetry.space_group_name_H-M   'P 1'
#
loop_
_entity.id
_entity.type
_entity.pdbx_description
1 polymer ?
#
loop_
_entity_poly.entity_id
_entity_poly.type
_entity_poly.pdbx_seq_one_letter_code
_entity_poly.pdbx_strand_id
1 'polypeptide(L)'
;MSDVTIWAGLMRLQGINPDCPVLVLPPGWVPSYLQLPAASSPACPILWPEDAAVCVLPLLADGHWSVLVVSKGPPGLNGVHFDGIPGRNSAVAQSLLEKLAGTFSMPVGAFTSTAHWVQTDSHSCGLLVLAHVAAFLLGGPSEPILADAASFVARMPGHTGTLYGQGGLSDTQAKQLKDMLVEKGVPEAQVSDRIQAAVAKIGAGPIAQGFAANNPWQALKTAGSTPAASFRWVRPEELKAHAEFKAMQQFGAAVSKPKSKKSTKQAKGPKPQLQVDPQALQLAPRSFITEGGEPLAQLGFHEVKSQAQGVSFCTAQQLLPFAQHFQSLSADALALVATSEIPSEMCSMLQLGGETVQLASTDIAEVESVDVITGRVSLYRDELAGGWESVAKAPIRALIQLVPALSLCKDPACKGDCHHFHPSVEESVENMLADVWARRFSTADGTRVEAGKAELSQALIRVPSSALKHLQRAVTPGFYFEPRSGDGYSAHAGFSVIWLPGKDRTQVLHIARTTEKVVAITRIYRRFGGRVREPDEHAVHAQLKPEVEFVKVRIAARYRLHPLPHGMQRKHLVALLKQWGWAARPLQVLKVDSAGSAWEVGSDTEPPGQALAAAGSYVLVSKLRDASSQNRASGVTATARTKKHILYDDPDTKPDPAQGSADPWLGGRDPWSAYKAPPGLPAPPASTTASSAESKLQQARGELQESFRKQFEEYTNAQANKVNPDQECRLQKLEVGMTELHEQNHKFQDWCQNLGGQLSAHSNQFGEVQRAVHAQQAEVGQLRSEFTQVVASSVSNLQQDMSRQLSSQMQQIESLLSKKPRTE
;
A
#
# COMPACT_ATOMS: atom_id res chain seq x y z
N MET A 1 10.23 16.28 38.33
CA MET A 1 8.89 16.41 37.71
C MET A 1 9.06 16.71 36.22
N SER A 2 8.21 16.18 35.34
CA SER A 2 8.35 16.34 33.88
C SER A 2 7.74 17.65 33.37
N ASP A 3 8.24 18.13 32.23
CA ASP A 3 7.76 19.32 31.53
C ASP A 3 6.25 19.24 31.23
N VAL A 4 5.75 18.03 30.92
CA VAL A 4 4.33 17.77 30.65
C VAL A 4 3.47 18.06 31.87
N THR A 5 3.90 17.62 33.05
CA THR A 5 3.18 17.87 34.30
C THR A 5 3.15 19.36 34.64
N ILE A 6 4.28 20.07 34.46
CA ILE A 6 4.37 21.52 34.67
C ILE A 6 3.43 22.25 33.72
N TRP A 7 3.51 21.96 32.42
CA TRP A 7 2.68 22.61 31.42
C TRP A 7 1.18 22.39 31.65
N ALA A 8 0.76 21.15 31.89
CA ALA A 8 -0.64 20.84 32.16
C ALA A 8 -1.14 21.57 33.42
N GLY A 9 -0.31 21.64 34.46
CA GLY A 9 -0.62 22.38 35.68
C GLY A 9 -0.76 23.88 35.43
N LEU A 10 0.14 24.49 34.66
CA LEU A 10 0.07 25.92 34.34
C LEU A 10 -1.09 26.25 33.39
N MET A 11 -1.42 25.38 32.43
CA MET A 11 -2.62 25.53 31.58
C MET A 11 -3.90 25.48 32.42
N ARG A 12 -3.97 24.61 33.43
CA ARG A 12 -5.08 24.61 34.39
C ARG A 12 -5.19 25.93 35.14
N LEU A 13 -4.05 26.52 35.53
CA LEU A 13 -4.02 27.78 36.28
C LEU A 13 -4.29 29.01 35.42
N GLN A 14 -4.13 28.93 34.11
CA GLN A 14 -4.37 30.05 33.18
C GLN A 14 -5.81 30.58 33.29
N GLY A 15 -6.79 29.71 33.59
CA GLY A 15 -8.19 30.09 33.76
C GLY A 15 -8.62 30.35 35.21
N ILE A 16 -7.71 30.37 36.18
CA ILE A 16 -8.08 30.44 37.60
C ILE A 16 -8.59 31.83 38.01
N ASN A 17 -8.17 32.87 37.30
CA ASN A 17 -8.59 34.25 37.51
C ASN A 17 -9.02 34.84 36.16
N PRO A 18 -10.33 34.83 35.83
CA PRO A 18 -10.84 35.34 34.55
C PRO A 18 -10.55 36.83 34.33
N ASP A 19 -10.40 37.60 35.40
CA ASP A 19 -10.15 39.05 35.36
C ASP A 19 -8.67 39.39 35.10
N CYS A 20 -7.79 38.38 35.13
CA CYS A 20 -6.37 38.51 34.88
C CYS A 20 -5.93 37.52 33.79
N PRO A 21 -6.12 37.85 32.50
CA PRO A 21 -5.63 37.02 31.41
C PRO A 21 -4.11 36.83 31.48
N VAL A 22 -3.69 35.57 31.50
CA VAL A 22 -2.29 35.16 31.66
C VAL A 22 -1.79 34.51 30.37
N LEU A 23 -0.64 34.96 29.88
CA LEU A 23 0.15 34.22 28.91
C LEU A 23 1.03 33.22 29.66
N VAL A 24 1.00 31.94 29.29
CA VAL A 24 1.89 30.93 29.86
C VAL A 24 2.80 30.39 28.76
N LEU A 25 4.12 30.45 28.96
CA LEU A 25 5.09 29.93 28.00
C LEU A 25 5.44 28.45 28.28
N PRO A 26 5.67 27.63 27.25
CA PRO A 26 6.06 26.23 27.43
C PRO A 26 7.41 26.07 28.16
N PRO A 27 7.59 25.05 29.02
CA PRO A 27 8.85 24.85 29.76
C PRO A 27 10.11 24.72 28.90
N GLY A 28 10.01 24.12 27.71
CA GLY A 28 11.13 24.00 26.78
C GLY A 28 11.52 25.31 26.08
N TRP A 29 10.77 26.40 26.27
CA TRP A 29 10.99 27.66 25.54
C TRP A 29 12.13 28.50 26.13
N VAL A 30 12.22 28.60 27.46
CA VAL A 30 13.19 29.47 28.15
C VAL A 30 14.65 29.17 27.79
N PRO A 31 15.11 27.89 27.77
CA PRO A 31 16.49 27.59 27.40
C PRO A 31 16.83 27.98 25.96
N SER A 32 15.89 27.77 25.02
CA SER A 32 16.08 28.16 23.61
C SER A 32 16.07 29.67 23.44
N TYR A 33 15.21 30.38 24.16
CA TYR A 33 15.13 31.83 24.07
C TYR A 33 16.39 32.51 24.61
N LEU A 34 16.94 32.05 25.75
CA LEU A 34 18.16 32.61 26.31
C LEU A 34 19.37 32.48 25.37
N GLN A 35 19.39 31.48 24.47
CA GLN A 35 20.46 31.28 23.49
C GLN A 35 20.37 32.16 22.24
N LEU A 36 19.24 32.84 21.99
CA LEU A 36 19.09 33.71 20.81
C LEU A 36 20.02 34.94 20.88
N PRO A 37 20.66 35.36 19.78
CA PRO A 37 21.50 36.55 19.78
C PRO A 37 20.69 37.82 20.05
N ALA A 38 21.31 38.79 20.74
CA ALA A 38 20.70 40.08 21.00
C ALA A 38 20.64 40.92 19.71
N ALA A 39 19.44 40.97 19.09
CA ALA A 39 18.97 41.91 18.07
C ALA A 39 19.78 42.08 16.76
N SER A 40 19.24 41.53 15.66
CA SER A 40 19.29 42.16 14.32
C SER A 40 18.21 41.62 13.34
N SER A 41 16.99 41.32 13.82
CA SER A 41 15.85 40.99 12.96
C SER A 41 14.50 41.21 13.70
N PRO A 42 13.43 41.70 13.03
CA PRO A 42 12.25 42.28 13.68
C PRO A 42 11.14 41.29 14.08
N ALA A 43 11.33 39.98 13.93
CA ALA A 43 10.30 39.01 14.32
C ALA A 43 10.50 38.56 15.78
N CYS A 44 9.82 39.21 16.71
CA CYS A 44 9.71 38.72 18.09
C CYS A 44 9.16 37.27 18.06
N PRO A 45 9.86 36.27 18.64
CA PRO A 45 9.41 34.87 18.60
C PRO A 45 8.21 34.60 19.51
N ILE A 46 7.73 35.61 20.26
CA ILE A 46 6.56 35.53 21.14
C ILE A 46 5.55 36.59 20.72
N LEU A 47 4.32 36.17 20.43
CA LEU A 47 3.18 37.07 20.41
C LEU A 47 2.68 37.19 21.84
N TRP A 48 3.02 38.27 22.55
CA TRP A 48 2.44 38.57 23.85
C TRP A 48 1.14 39.35 23.64
N PRO A 49 -0.04 38.75 23.88
CA PRO A 49 -1.31 39.43 23.67
C PRO A 49 -1.40 40.75 24.44
N GLU A 50 -2.05 41.76 23.86
CA GLU A 50 -2.21 43.07 24.50
C GLU A 50 -3.08 43.00 25.76
N ASP A 51 -4.11 42.16 25.73
CA ASP A 51 -5.04 41.88 26.82
C ASP A 51 -4.37 41.12 27.97
N ALA A 52 -3.37 40.28 27.70
CA ALA A 52 -2.63 39.56 28.72
C ALA A 52 -1.67 40.48 29.51
N ALA A 53 -2.07 40.87 30.72
CA ALA A 53 -1.26 41.70 31.62
C ALA A 53 -0.08 40.93 32.26
N VAL A 54 -0.18 39.60 32.35
CA VAL A 54 0.79 38.73 33.03
C VAL A 54 1.32 37.66 32.07
N CYS A 55 2.62 37.37 32.16
CA CYS A 55 3.30 36.28 31.47
C CYS A 55 4.00 35.36 32.49
N VAL A 56 3.74 34.06 32.43
CA VAL A 56 4.32 33.04 33.30
C VAL A 56 5.34 32.23 32.51
N LEU A 57 6.58 32.23 33.01
CA LEU A 57 7.73 31.57 32.40
C LEU A 57 8.29 30.50 33.36
N PRO A 58 7.95 29.21 33.18
CA PRO A 58 8.61 28.13 33.92
C PRO A 58 10.08 28.01 33.48
N LEU A 59 11.00 27.90 34.45
CA LEU A 59 12.43 27.73 34.24
C LEU A 59 12.88 26.35 34.72
N LEU A 60 13.62 25.64 33.87
CA LEU A 60 14.40 24.46 34.23
C LEU A 60 15.87 24.78 34.04
N ALA A 61 16.61 24.92 35.15
CA ALA A 61 18.05 25.13 35.16
C ALA A 61 18.70 24.17 36.16
N ASP A 62 19.79 23.51 35.77
CA ASP A 62 20.54 22.54 36.59
C ASP A 62 19.65 21.48 37.28
N GLY A 63 18.66 20.97 36.55
CA GLY A 63 17.71 19.97 37.04
C GLY A 63 16.72 20.48 38.10
N HIS A 64 16.60 21.80 38.26
CA HIS A 64 15.74 22.45 39.23
C HIS A 64 14.69 23.34 38.58
N TRP A 65 13.43 23.20 39.04
CA TRP A 65 12.30 23.98 38.56
C TRP A 65 12.11 25.24 39.40
N SER A 66 12.03 26.39 38.72
CA SER A 66 11.58 27.67 39.28
C SER A 66 10.65 28.36 38.28
N VAL A 67 10.08 29.51 38.64
CA VAL A 67 9.16 30.23 37.75
C VAL A 67 9.35 31.75 37.83
N LEU A 68 9.38 32.41 36.69
CA LEU A 68 9.37 33.86 36.58
C LEU A 68 7.98 34.30 36.11
N VAL A 69 7.32 35.11 36.92
CA VAL A 69 6.05 35.76 36.56
C VAL A 69 6.33 37.22 36.24
N VAL A 70 6.00 37.64 35.03
CA VAL A 70 6.25 38.99 34.51
C VAL A 70 4.94 39.71 34.31
N SER A 71 4.79 40.90 34.86
CA SER A 71 3.63 41.76 34.64
C SER A 71 3.99 43.02 33.86
N LYS A 72 3.10 43.43 32.95
CA LYS A 72 3.17 44.73 32.28
C LYS A 72 2.67 45.81 33.25
N GLY A 73 3.47 46.85 33.51
CA GLY A 73 3.01 48.02 34.28
C GLY A 73 3.93 49.22 34.09
N PRO A 74 3.59 50.42 34.59
CA PRO A 74 4.54 51.54 34.63
C PRO A 74 5.61 51.27 35.71
N PRO A 75 6.93 51.40 35.45
CA PRO A 75 7.58 51.98 34.27
C PRO A 75 7.92 50.97 33.15
N GLY A 76 7.71 49.67 33.32
CA GLY A 76 7.98 48.64 32.30
C GLY A 76 7.63 47.21 32.71
N LEU A 77 8.46 46.23 32.37
CA LEU A 77 8.22 44.84 32.75
C LEU A 77 8.69 44.58 34.19
N ASN A 78 7.77 44.25 35.08
CA ASN A 78 8.08 43.85 36.46
C ASN A 78 8.15 42.33 36.55
N GLY A 79 9.19 41.79 37.18
CA GLY A 79 9.38 40.35 37.35
C GLY A 79 9.35 39.93 38.81
N VAL A 80 8.59 38.87 39.09
CA VAL A 80 8.62 38.14 40.37
C VAL A 80 9.08 36.71 40.08
N HIS A 81 10.28 36.38 40.54
CA HIS A 81 10.84 35.04 40.46
C HIS A 81 10.51 34.26 41.73
N PHE A 82 9.87 33.12 41.57
CA PHE A 82 9.60 32.19 42.66
C PHE A 82 10.49 30.96 42.54
N ASP A 83 11.25 30.70 43.60
CA ASP A 83 12.18 29.59 43.68
C ASP A 83 12.03 28.86 45.02
N GLY A 84 11.74 27.55 44.98
CA GLY A 84 11.67 26.73 46.19
C GLY A 84 13.02 26.61 46.92
N ILE A 85 14.13 26.93 46.25
CA ILE A 85 15.47 27.04 46.83
C ILE A 85 15.93 28.49 46.64
N PRO A 86 15.76 29.36 47.64
CA PRO A 86 16.05 30.78 47.51
C PRO A 86 17.44 31.06 46.93
N GLY A 87 17.49 31.87 45.86
CA GLY A 87 18.74 32.32 45.24
C GLY A 87 19.30 31.43 44.14
N ARG A 88 18.84 30.19 43.96
CA ARG A 88 19.46 29.22 43.02
C ARG A 88 19.40 29.67 41.56
N ASN A 89 18.21 30.02 41.07
CA ASN A 89 18.00 30.40 39.67
C ASN A 89 17.79 31.92 39.44
N SER A 90 18.03 32.75 40.45
CA SER A 90 17.72 34.21 40.40
C SER A 90 18.44 34.94 39.27
N ALA A 91 19.72 34.64 39.02
CA ALA A 91 20.50 35.30 37.96
C ALA A 91 19.97 34.96 36.56
N VAL A 92 19.55 33.71 36.35
CA VAL A 92 18.96 33.25 35.09
C VAL A 92 17.59 33.91 34.87
N ALA A 93 16.78 34.01 35.92
CA ALA A 93 15.49 34.68 35.87
C ALA A 93 15.62 36.20 35.60
N GLN A 94 16.62 36.86 36.19
CA GLN A 94 16.89 38.26 35.92
C GLN A 94 17.33 38.50 34.47
N SER A 95 18.26 37.69 33.95
CA SER A 95 18.69 37.76 32.55
C SER A 95 17.52 37.52 31.57
N LEU A 96 16.60 36.62 31.93
CA LEU A 96 15.39 36.37 31.16
C LEU A 96 14.45 37.59 31.12
N LEU A 97 14.28 38.28 32.24
CA LEU A 97 13.49 39.53 32.31
C LEU A 97 14.11 40.62 31.44
N GLU A 98 15.42 40.84 31.56
CA GLU A 98 16.17 41.82 30.75
C GLU A 98 16.03 41.55 29.25
N LYS A 99 16.12 40.28 28.86
CA LYS A 99 15.97 39.86 27.47
C LYS A 99 14.55 40.02 26.94
N LEU A 100 13.53 39.72 27.75
CA LEU A 100 12.14 39.99 27.41
C LEU A 100 11.87 41.48 27.24
N ALA A 101 12.37 42.30 28.17
CA ALA A 101 12.25 43.75 28.13
C ALA A 101 12.85 44.33 26.83
N GLY A 102 14.07 43.91 26.48
CA GLY A 102 14.70 44.27 25.21
C GLY A 102 13.91 43.83 23.97
N THR A 103 13.29 42.65 24.00
CA THR A 103 12.53 42.10 22.87
C THR A 103 11.21 42.84 22.65
N PHE A 104 10.55 43.28 23.72
CA PHE A 104 9.34 44.09 23.65
C PHE A 104 9.60 45.61 23.65
N SER A 105 10.88 46.03 23.61
CA SER A 105 11.28 47.44 23.68
C SER A 105 10.69 48.18 24.90
N MET A 106 10.56 47.47 26.02
CA MET A 106 10.10 48.02 27.31
C MET A 106 11.29 48.10 28.26
N PRO A 107 11.34 49.07 29.19
CA PRO A 107 12.37 49.06 30.22
C PRO A 107 12.10 47.94 31.24
N VAL A 108 13.16 47.49 31.91
CA VAL A 108 13.05 46.58 33.05
C VAL A 108 12.54 47.39 34.25
N GLY A 109 11.43 46.94 34.83
CA GLY A 109 10.87 47.48 36.07
C GLY A 109 11.49 46.82 37.31
N ALA A 110 10.68 46.57 38.33
CA ALA A 110 11.12 45.90 39.54
C ALA A 110 11.35 44.40 39.31
N PHE A 111 12.46 43.87 39.82
CA PHE A 111 12.72 42.42 39.89
C PHE A 111 12.80 42.00 41.35
N THR A 112 12.02 40.99 41.73
CA THR A 112 12.06 40.39 43.07
C THR A 112 12.20 38.89 42.95
N SER A 113 13.03 38.29 43.80
CA SER A 113 13.19 36.84 43.91
C SER A 113 12.75 36.42 45.30
N THR A 114 11.77 35.52 45.41
CA THR A 114 11.13 35.16 46.67
C THR A 114 10.69 33.69 46.68
N ALA A 115 10.27 33.21 47.85
CA ALA A 115 9.71 31.88 48.06
C ALA A 115 8.63 31.97 49.14
N HIS A 116 7.38 31.66 48.81
CA HIS A 116 6.33 31.50 49.81
C HIS A 116 6.44 30.15 50.52
N TRP A 117 6.85 29.13 49.77
CA TRP A 117 7.12 27.79 50.29
C TRP A 117 8.53 27.36 49.90
N VAL A 118 9.29 26.90 50.89
CA VAL A 118 10.65 26.39 50.69
C VAL A 118 10.59 24.88 50.45
N GLN A 119 11.42 24.42 49.52
CA GLN A 119 11.52 23.02 49.16
C GLN A 119 12.08 22.18 50.33
N THR A 120 11.29 21.22 50.79
CA THR A 120 11.69 20.22 51.81
C THR A 120 12.25 18.95 51.19
N ASP A 121 11.70 18.54 50.04
CA ASP A 121 12.02 17.28 49.38
C ASP A 121 12.72 17.52 48.04
N SER A 122 13.72 16.70 47.71
CA SER A 122 14.54 16.86 46.49
C SER A 122 13.74 16.85 45.17
N HIS A 123 12.49 16.39 45.19
CA HIS A 123 11.64 16.22 44.01
C HIS A 123 10.42 17.15 43.97
N SER A 124 10.22 18.03 44.96
CA SER A 124 9.01 18.87 45.06
C SER A 124 9.12 20.25 44.40
N CYS A 125 10.27 20.63 43.83
CA CYS A 125 10.47 21.92 43.14
C CYS A 125 9.38 22.24 42.09
N GLY A 126 8.98 21.24 41.30
CA GLY A 126 7.93 21.41 40.28
C GLY A 126 6.53 21.63 40.86
N LEU A 127 6.22 20.99 42.00
CA LEU A 127 4.96 21.22 42.73
C LEU A 127 4.91 22.67 43.23
N LEU A 128 6.03 23.14 43.80
CA LEU A 128 6.14 24.50 44.28
C LEU A 128 5.97 25.54 43.16
N VAL A 129 6.43 25.26 41.94
CA VAL A 129 6.16 26.14 40.78
C VAL A 129 4.65 26.36 40.59
N LEU A 130 3.85 25.29 40.63
CA LEU A 130 2.40 25.40 40.46
C LEU A 130 1.74 26.15 41.62
N ALA A 131 2.17 25.88 42.86
CA ALA A 131 1.65 26.56 44.04
C ALA A 131 1.96 28.08 44.01
N HIS A 132 3.18 28.46 43.63
CA HIS A 132 3.58 29.88 43.55
C HIS A 132 2.83 30.64 42.45
N VAL A 133 2.62 30.05 41.28
CA VAL A 133 1.82 30.69 40.22
C VAL A 133 0.37 30.85 40.66
N ALA A 134 -0.22 29.83 41.26
CA ALA A 134 -1.58 29.93 41.80
C ALA A 134 -1.70 31.00 42.88
N ALA A 135 -0.74 31.08 43.81
CA ALA A 135 -0.68 32.11 44.83
C ALA A 135 -0.59 33.52 44.24
N PHE A 136 0.23 33.71 43.21
CA PHE A 136 0.33 35.00 42.51
C PHE A 136 -1.00 35.40 41.87
N LEU A 137 -1.66 34.48 41.16
CA LEU A 137 -2.92 34.77 40.45
C LEU A 137 -4.12 34.96 41.37
N LEU A 138 -4.10 34.33 42.55
CA LEU A 138 -5.15 34.42 43.58
C LEU A 138 -4.88 35.51 44.63
N GLY A 139 -3.75 36.24 44.53
CA GLY A 139 -3.44 37.38 45.41
C GLY A 139 -2.78 37.03 46.75
N GLY A 140 -2.29 35.81 46.94
CA GLY A 140 -1.48 35.44 48.10
C GLY A 140 -1.32 33.93 48.34
N PRO A 141 -0.35 33.52 49.18
CA PRO A 141 -0.17 32.11 49.54
C PRO A 141 -1.24 31.65 50.53
N SER A 142 -1.72 30.42 50.37
CA SER A 142 -2.60 29.76 51.34
C SER A 142 -2.40 28.24 51.32
N GLU A 143 -2.68 27.58 52.44
CA GLU A 143 -2.52 26.13 52.56
C GLU A 143 -3.34 25.32 51.52
N PRO A 144 -4.59 25.70 51.18
CA PRO A 144 -5.35 25.03 50.13
C PRO A 144 -4.68 25.06 48.75
N ILE A 145 -3.93 26.13 48.43
CA ILE A 145 -3.22 26.26 47.16
C ILE A 145 -2.09 25.21 47.08
N LEU A 146 -1.34 25.04 48.15
CA LEU A 146 -0.27 24.05 48.21
C LEU A 146 -0.82 22.62 48.13
N ALA A 147 -1.92 22.35 48.87
CA ALA A 147 -2.58 21.06 48.86
C ALA A 147 -3.17 20.71 47.48
N ASP A 148 -3.76 21.68 46.77
CA ASP A 148 -4.28 21.47 45.42
C ASP A 148 -3.15 21.18 44.42
N ALA A 149 -2.02 21.90 44.49
CA ALA A 149 -0.84 21.61 43.66
C ALA A 149 -0.30 20.19 43.92
N ALA A 150 -0.22 19.78 45.18
CA ALA A 150 0.19 18.42 45.57
C ALA A 150 -0.77 17.36 45.02
N SER A 151 -2.08 17.59 45.17
CA SER A 151 -3.13 16.69 44.70
C SER A 151 -3.13 16.56 43.18
N PHE A 152 -2.90 17.67 42.46
CA PHE A 152 -2.76 17.66 41.00
C PHE A 152 -1.57 16.79 40.57
N VAL A 153 -0.39 17.04 41.15
CA VAL A 153 0.83 16.28 40.80
C VAL A 153 0.66 14.79 41.10
N ALA A 154 0.06 14.43 42.24
CA ALA A 154 -0.18 13.03 42.61
C ALA A 154 -1.13 12.28 41.66
N ARG A 155 -2.10 12.99 41.05
CA ARG A 155 -3.06 12.41 40.10
C ARG A 155 -2.54 12.33 38.67
N MET A 156 -1.42 12.97 38.36
CA MET A 156 -0.87 12.95 37.01
C MET A 156 -0.18 11.59 36.74
N PRO A 157 -0.54 10.89 35.64
CA PRO A 157 0.12 9.64 35.27
C PRO A 157 1.64 9.82 35.08
N GLY A 158 2.41 8.73 35.08
CA GLY A 158 3.80 8.79 34.62
C GLY A 158 3.86 9.18 33.13
N HIS A 159 4.66 10.17 32.76
CA HIS A 159 4.86 10.58 31.37
C HIS A 159 6.35 10.62 31.04
N THR A 160 6.74 10.04 29.92
CA THR A 160 8.11 10.11 29.38
C THR A 160 8.26 11.13 28.24
N GLY A 161 7.22 11.93 27.98
CA GLY A 161 7.22 12.95 26.92
C GLY A 161 7.91 14.25 27.34
N THR A 162 8.59 14.89 26.39
CA THR A 162 9.13 16.25 26.51
C THR A 162 8.29 17.20 25.66
N LEU A 163 7.97 18.39 26.19
CA LEU A 163 7.21 19.39 25.44
C LEU A 163 8.15 20.31 24.65
N TYR A 164 7.85 20.49 23.36
CA TYR A 164 8.54 21.44 22.50
C TYR A 164 7.61 22.63 22.25
N GLY A 165 8.05 23.85 22.63
CA GLY A 165 7.24 25.06 22.48
C GLY A 165 7.07 25.53 21.03
N GLN A 166 6.02 26.33 20.78
CA GLN A 166 5.77 26.97 19.48
C GLN A 166 6.60 28.27 19.32
N GLY A 167 7.92 28.15 19.26
CA GLY A 167 8.72 29.21 18.63
C GLY A 167 8.54 29.16 17.11
N GLY A 168 8.73 30.27 16.41
CA GLY A 168 8.98 30.26 14.97
C GLY A 168 10.36 29.65 14.64
N LEU A 169 10.67 29.48 13.36
CA LEU A 169 12.03 29.14 12.93
C LEU A 169 12.95 30.34 13.15
N SER A 170 14.20 30.12 13.55
CA SER A 170 15.20 31.20 13.50
C SER A 170 15.44 31.65 12.05
N ASP A 171 15.92 32.87 11.83
CA ASP A 171 16.22 33.37 10.47
C ASP A 171 17.19 32.45 9.72
N THR A 172 18.13 31.83 10.44
CA THR A 172 19.06 30.84 9.90
C THR A 172 18.34 29.55 9.47
N GLN A 173 17.39 29.05 10.27
CA GLN A 173 16.60 27.86 9.95
C GLN A 173 15.59 28.14 8.83
N ALA A 174 14.98 29.32 8.81
CA ALA A 174 14.07 29.76 7.75
C ALA A 174 14.81 29.85 6.41
N LYS A 175 16.02 30.41 6.41
CA LYS A 175 16.90 30.43 5.22
C LYS A 175 17.31 29.04 4.78
N GLN A 176 17.73 28.19 5.72
CA GLN A 176 18.09 26.79 5.42
C GLN A 176 16.92 25.98 4.86
N LEU A 177 15.70 26.23 5.35
CA LEU A 177 14.49 25.61 4.82
C LEU A 177 14.16 26.15 3.42
N LYS A 178 14.31 27.46 3.21
CA LYS A 178 14.12 28.10 1.90
C LYS A 178 15.04 27.47 0.86
N ASP A 179 16.34 27.44 1.12
CA ASP A 179 17.36 26.94 0.20
C ASP A 179 17.11 25.47 -0.14
N MET A 180 16.75 24.65 0.87
CA MET A 180 16.47 23.24 0.65
C MET A 180 15.17 23.01 -0.13
N LEU A 181 14.12 23.81 0.07
CA LEU A 181 12.88 23.68 -0.71
C LEU A 181 13.07 24.07 -2.17
N VAL A 182 13.84 25.12 -2.44
CA VAL A 182 14.25 25.51 -3.80
C VAL A 182 15.07 24.37 -4.44
N GLU A 183 16.06 23.82 -3.74
CA GLU A 183 16.90 22.73 -4.24
C GLU A 183 16.10 21.44 -4.55
N LYS A 184 14.96 21.23 -3.87
CA LYS A 184 14.06 20.10 -4.11
C LYS A 184 12.95 20.38 -5.13
N GLY A 185 12.86 21.59 -5.67
CA GLY A 185 12.01 21.92 -6.81
C GLY A 185 10.77 22.77 -6.51
N VAL A 186 10.68 23.38 -5.33
CA VAL A 186 9.59 24.32 -5.02
C VAL A 186 9.89 25.67 -5.70
N PRO A 187 8.98 26.25 -6.50
CA PRO A 187 9.18 27.55 -7.13
C PRO A 187 9.43 28.65 -6.10
N GLU A 188 10.42 29.51 -6.32
CA GLU A 188 10.86 30.50 -5.33
C GLU A 188 9.71 31.42 -4.86
N ALA A 189 8.78 31.74 -5.75
CA ALA A 189 7.56 32.51 -5.44
C ALA A 189 6.64 31.84 -4.42
N GLN A 190 6.68 30.52 -4.26
CA GLN A 190 5.81 29.74 -3.36
C GLN A 190 6.51 29.24 -2.10
N VAL A 191 7.82 29.48 -1.97
CA VAL A 191 8.61 28.93 -0.86
C VAL A 191 8.23 29.60 0.47
N SER A 192 8.02 30.92 0.47
CA SER A 192 7.63 31.65 1.69
C SER A 192 6.31 31.10 2.28
N ASP A 193 5.29 30.96 1.44
CA ASP A 193 3.99 30.41 1.84
C ASP A 193 4.11 28.94 2.29
N ARG A 194 4.99 28.17 1.65
CA ARG A 194 5.25 26.78 2.02
C ARG A 194 5.91 26.66 3.38
N ILE A 195 6.83 27.56 3.71
CA ILE A 195 7.50 27.62 5.03
C ILE A 195 6.48 27.99 6.10
N GLN A 196 5.66 29.01 5.87
CA GLN A 196 4.61 29.42 6.82
C GLN A 196 3.62 28.27 7.07
N ALA A 197 3.17 27.59 6.02
CA ALA A 197 2.28 26.44 6.15
C ALA A 197 2.94 25.24 6.86
N ALA A 198 4.26 25.04 6.66
CA ALA A 198 5.02 23.99 7.35
C ALA A 198 5.15 24.29 8.84
N VAL A 199 5.47 25.54 9.20
CA VAL A 199 5.56 25.97 10.60
C VAL A 199 4.20 25.86 11.29
N ALA A 200 3.11 26.25 10.60
CA ALA A 200 1.75 26.15 11.14
C ALA A 200 1.29 24.70 11.36
N LYS A 201 1.63 23.76 10.46
CA LYS A 201 1.16 22.37 10.54
C LYS A 201 2.09 21.42 11.30
N ILE A 202 3.40 21.64 11.26
CA ILE A 202 4.41 20.75 11.86
C ILE A 202 4.95 21.35 13.17
N GLY A 203 4.95 22.68 13.30
CA GLY A 203 5.64 23.39 14.38
C GLY A 203 7.13 23.59 14.09
N ALA A 204 7.72 24.68 14.56
CA ALA A 204 9.14 24.95 14.30
C ALA A 204 10.09 24.01 15.07
N GLY A 205 9.66 23.48 16.22
CA GLY A 205 10.47 22.54 17.03
C GLY A 205 10.87 21.27 16.26
N PRO A 206 9.91 20.50 15.70
CA PRO A 206 10.22 19.32 14.89
C PRO A 206 11.00 19.66 13.62
N ILE A 207 10.80 20.85 13.05
CA ILE A 207 11.58 21.33 11.89
C ILE A 207 13.03 21.61 12.29
N ALA A 208 13.26 22.27 13.43
CA ALA A 208 14.58 22.55 13.99
C ALA A 208 15.33 21.26 14.36
N GLN A 209 14.65 20.29 14.98
CA GLN A 209 15.21 18.95 15.23
C GLN A 209 15.55 18.22 13.92
N GLY A 210 14.73 18.42 12.89
CA GLY A 210 14.99 17.93 11.55
C GLY A 210 16.34 18.40 11.02
N PHE A 211 16.69 19.68 11.23
CA PHE A 211 17.98 20.23 10.82
C PHE A 211 19.18 19.68 11.60
N ALA A 212 18.99 19.26 12.86
CA ALA A 212 20.04 18.67 13.67
C ALA A 212 20.32 17.18 13.35
N ALA A 213 19.49 16.54 12.53
CA ALA A 213 19.66 15.14 12.16
C ALA A 213 20.74 14.92 11.09
N ASN A 214 21.38 13.74 11.11
CA ASN A 214 22.38 13.33 10.10
C ASN A 214 21.85 13.38 8.64
N ASN A 215 20.53 13.33 8.44
CA ASN A 215 19.90 13.54 7.15
C ASN A 215 18.70 14.50 7.29
N PRO A 216 18.94 15.82 7.14
CA PRO A 216 17.94 16.84 7.41
C PRO A 216 16.66 16.69 6.58
N TRP A 217 16.79 16.39 5.29
CA TRP A 217 15.64 16.22 4.40
C TRP A 217 14.79 14.99 4.76
N GLN A 218 15.41 13.89 5.15
CA GLN A 218 14.69 12.70 5.58
C GLN A 218 13.95 12.94 6.91
N ALA A 219 14.58 13.65 7.84
CA ALA A 219 13.97 14.01 9.11
C ALA A 219 12.77 14.95 8.94
N LEU A 220 12.87 15.98 8.09
CA LEU A 220 11.75 16.86 7.77
C LEU A 220 10.58 16.15 7.09
N LYS A 221 10.86 15.24 6.14
CA LYS A 221 9.80 14.39 5.55
C LYS A 221 9.12 13.52 6.60
N THR A 222 9.87 13.02 7.57
CA THR A 222 9.33 12.20 8.66
C THR A 222 8.43 13.04 9.55
N ALA A 223 8.88 14.25 9.93
CA ALA A 223 8.08 15.21 10.69
C ALA A 223 6.78 15.57 9.97
N GLY A 224 6.83 15.83 8.66
CA GLY A 224 5.64 16.11 7.84
C GLY A 224 4.74 14.90 7.59
N SER A 225 5.23 13.66 7.72
CA SER A 225 4.44 12.44 7.52
C SER A 225 3.78 11.93 8.80
N THR A 226 3.92 12.64 9.92
CA THR A 226 3.25 12.26 11.17
C THR A 226 1.73 12.44 11.04
N PRO A 227 0.91 11.55 11.63
CA PRO A 227 -0.56 11.61 11.52
C PRO A 227 -1.16 12.96 11.94
N ALA A 228 -0.51 13.67 12.86
CA ALA A 228 -0.95 14.97 13.36
C ALA A 228 -0.66 16.15 12.41
N ALA A 229 0.39 16.06 11.57
CA ALA A 229 0.81 17.18 10.71
C ALA A 229 0.42 17.02 9.24
N SER A 230 0.50 15.79 8.70
CA SER A 230 0.21 15.42 7.28
C SER A 230 0.53 16.55 6.27
N PHE A 231 1.80 16.93 6.23
CA PHE A 231 2.30 18.07 5.47
C PHE A 231 3.11 17.63 4.25
N ARG A 232 2.71 18.12 3.08
CA ARG A 232 3.37 17.82 1.80
C ARG A 232 4.36 18.92 1.42
N TRP A 233 5.65 18.62 1.59
CA TRP A 233 6.75 19.54 1.32
C TRP A 233 6.87 19.97 -0.15
N VAL A 234 6.74 19.02 -1.09
CA VAL A 234 6.82 19.26 -2.55
C VAL A 234 5.61 18.63 -3.22
N ARG A 235 4.93 19.37 -4.10
CA ARG A 235 3.76 18.87 -4.85
C ARG A 235 4.20 17.96 -6.01
N PRO A 236 3.34 17.02 -6.45
CA PRO A 236 3.65 16.15 -7.59
C PRO A 236 4.00 16.90 -8.88
N GLU A 237 3.34 18.04 -9.11
CA GLU A 237 3.55 18.90 -10.28
C GLU A 237 4.93 19.59 -10.21
N GLU A 238 5.29 20.11 -9.04
CA GLU A 238 6.60 20.74 -8.76
C GLU A 238 7.75 19.75 -8.91
N LEU A 239 7.58 18.53 -8.38
CA LEU A 239 8.58 17.47 -8.49
C LEU A 239 8.80 17.03 -9.94
N LYS A 240 7.73 16.99 -10.73
CA LYS A 240 7.79 16.66 -12.17
C LYS A 240 8.48 17.77 -12.95
N ALA A 241 8.10 19.03 -12.74
CA ALA A 241 8.72 20.19 -13.37
C ALA A 241 10.21 20.31 -13.03
N HIS A 242 10.59 20.05 -11.77
CA HIS A 242 11.99 20.07 -11.34
C HIS A 242 12.81 18.91 -11.93
N ALA A 243 12.21 17.73 -12.09
CA ALA A 243 12.85 16.60 -12.78
C ALA A 243 13.05 16.89 -14.27
N GLU A 244 12.10 17.56 -14.92
CA GLU A 244 12.20 18.03 -16.31
C GLU A 244 13.28 19.13 -16.46
N PHE A 245 13.33 20.10 -15.54
CA PHE A 245 14.34 21.16 -15.51
C PHE A 245 15.77 20.62 -15.29
N LYS A 246 15.98 19.73 -14.30
CA LYS A 246 17.30 19.11 -14.08
C LYS A 246 17.71 18.18 -15.23
N ALA A 247 16.76 17.51 -15.88
CA ALA A 247 17.03 16.73 -17.08
C ALA A 247 17.48 17.62 -18.25
N MET A 248 16.87 18.80 -18.42
CA MET A 248 17.30 19.80 -19.41
C MET A 248 18.66 20.42 -19.09
N GLN A 249 18.97 20.66 -17.81
CA GLN A 249 20.21 21.32 -17.40
C GLN A 249 21.44 20.39 -17.45
N GLN A 250 21.26 19.08 -17.20
CA GLN A 250 22.34 18.09 -17.28
C GLN A 250 22.55 17.52 -18.69
N PHE A 251 21.52 17.53 -19.55
CA PHE A 251 21.58 17.02 -20.90
C PHE A 251 20.93 18.05 -21.83
N GLY A 252 21.75 18.98 -22.33
CA GLY A 252 21.31 19.97 -23.31
C GLY A 252 20.57 19.30 -24.47
N ALA A 253 19.35 19.78 -24.73
CA ALA A 253 18.40 19.32 -25.75
C ALA A 253 17.83 17.90 -25.57
N ALA A 254 16.55 17.87 -25.18
CA ALA A 254 15.51 16.87 -25.42
C ALA A 254 15.94 15.40 -25.65
N VAL A 255 16.26 14.69 -24.57
CA VAL A 255 16.30 13.22 -24.58
C VAL A 255 14.97 12.66 -24.12
N SER A 256 14.27 11.98 -25.01
CA SER A 256 13.10 11.17 -24.73
C SER A 256 13.46 9.97 -23.84
N LYS A 257 13.09 10.09 -22.55
CA LYS A 257 12.86 9.03 -21.55
C LYS A 257 14.02 8.06 -21.22
N PRO A 258 14.79 8.30 -20.14
CA PRO A 258 15.54 7.24 -19.48
C PRO A 258 14.68 6.43 -18.51
N LYS A 259 14.83 5.10 -18.61
CA LYS A 259 14.18 4.06 -17.80
C LYS A 259 14.38 4.27 -16.29
N SER A 260 13.30 4.24 -15.53
CA SER A 260 13.30 4.34 -14.06
C SER A 260 14.11 3.21 -13.40
N LYS A 261 15.23 3.56 -12.76
CA LYS A 261 15.90 2.71 -11.75
C LYS A 261 15.05 2.69 -10.48
N LYS A 262 14.72 1.47 -10.03
CA LYS A 262 13.99 1.17 -8.79
C LYS A 262 14.65 1.80 -7.57
N SER A 263 13.93 2.65 -6.85
CA SER A 263 14.24 3.01 -5.47
C SER A 263 13.78 1.92 -4.50
N THR A 264 14.53 1.84 -3.40
CA THR A 264 14.49 0.84 -2.34
C THR A 264 13.17 0.88 -1.55
N LYS A 265 12.65 -0.31 -1.24
CA LYS A 265 11.36 -0.56 -0.59
C LYS A 265 11.25 0.11 0.79
N GLN A 266 10.35 1.08 0.94
CA GLN A 266 9.69 1.35 2.22
C GLN A 266 8.72 0.22 2.53
N ALA A 267 8.65 -0.16 3.81
CA ALA A 267 7.69 -1.12 4.33
C ALA A 267 6.27 -0.60 4.04
N LYS A 268 5.51 -1.36 3.25
CA LYS A 268 4.10 -1.08 3.02
C LYS A 268 3.36 -1.40 4.32
N GLY A 269 2.53 -0.47 4.79
CA GLY A 269 1.42 -0.81 5.68
C GLY A 269 0.54 -1.90 5.05
N PRO A 270 -0.40 -2.50 5.81
CA PRO A 270 -1.32 -3.48 5.25
C PRO A 270 -1.95 -2.87 4.00
N LYS A 271 -1.84 -3.57 2.86
CA LYS A 271 -2.51 -3.12 1.65
C LYS A 271 -4.00 -2.97 1.98
N PRO A 272 -4.69 -1.91 1.54
CA PRO A 272 -6.14 -1.88 1.61
C PRO A 272 -6.63 -3.18 0.98
N GLN A 273 -7.40 -3.96 1.75
CA GLN A 273 -8.08 -5.12 1.21
C GLN A 273 -9.00 -4.61 0.10
N LEU A 274 -9.05 -5.35 -1.00
CA LEU A 274 -9.93 -5.00 -2.12
C LEU A 274 -11.36 -5.23 -1.64
N GLN A 275 -12.00 -4.18 -1.12
CA GLN A 275 -13.41 -4.21 -0.77
C GLN A 275 -14.19 -3.92 -2.04
N VAL A 276 -14.77 -4.96 -2.63
CA VAL A 276 -15.61 -4.84 -3.82
C VAL A 276 -17.00 -4.43 -3.35
N ASP A 277 -17.46 -3.25 -3.79
CA ASP A 277 -18.84 -2.83 -3.59
C ASP A 277 -19.80 -3.82 -4.29
N PRO A 278 -20.72 -4.47 -3.56
CA PRO A 278 -21.71 -5.35 -4.17
C PRO A 278 -22.57 -4.68 -5.24
N GLN A 279 -22.82 -3.38 -5.17
CA GLN A 279 -23.64 -2.66 -6.15
C GLN A 279 -22.90 -2.43 -7.48
N ALA A 280 -21.57 -2.49 -7.48
CA ALA A 280 -20.75 -2.39 -8.68
C ALA A 280 -20.67 -3.70 -9.48
N LEU A 281 -21.26 -4.80 -8.97
CA LEU A 281 -21.27 -6.10 -9.62
C LEU A 281 -22.54 -6.31 -10.43
N GLN A 282 -22.37 -6.88 -11.62
CA GLN A 282 -23.47 -7.31 -12.48
C GLN A 282 -23.36 -8.81 -12.75
N LEU A 283 -24.46 -9.51 -12.53
CA LEU A 283 -24.63 -10.90 -12.86
C LEU A 283 -24.86 -11.02 -14.37
N ALA A 284 -24.05 -11.84 -15.04
CA ALA A 284 -24.32 -12.14 -16.44
C ALA A 284 -25.66 -12.88 -16.56
N PRO A 285 -26.52 -12.54 -17.54
CA PRO A 285 -27.79 -13.23 -17.73
C PRO A 285 -27.60 -14.75 -17.80
N ARG A 286 -28.49 -15.50 -17.16
CA ARG A 286 -28.45 -16.98 -17.11
C ARG A 286 -27.21 -17.56 -16.43
N SER A 287 -26.56 -16.83 -15.52
CA SER A 287 -25.47 -17.41 -14.70
C SER A 287 -26.01 -18.38 -13.65
N PHE A 288 -27.22 -18.14 -13.15
CA PHE A 288 -27.89 -18.97 -12.17
C PHE A 288 -29.28 -19.36 -12.69
N ILE A 289 -29.70 -20.57 -12.33
CA ILE A 289 -31.01 -21.13 -12.62
C ILE A 289 -31.64 -21.67 -11.34
N THR A 290 -32.95 -21.84 -11.36
CA THR A 290 -33.66 -22.62 -10.36
C THR A 290 -33.42 -24.12 -10.58
N GLU A 291 -33.83 -24.95 -9.62
CA GLU A 291 -33.84 -26.41 -9.77
C GLU A 291 -34.68 -26.88 -10.97
N GLY A 292 -35.74 -26.13 -11.32
CA GLY A 292 -36.54 -26.32 -12.52
C GLY A 292 -35.92 -25.84 -13.84
N GLY A 293 -34.73 -25.19 -13.80
CA GLY A 293 -34.03 -24.71 -15.00
C GLY A 293 -34.36 -23.27 -15.44
N GLU A 294 -35.18 -22.55 -14.67
CA GLU A 294 -35.56 -21.17 -14.98
C GLU A 294 -34.44 -20.18 -14.62
N PRO A 295 -34.10 -19.19 -15.48
CA PRO A 295 -33.01 -18.26 -15.21
C PRO A 295 -33.35 -17.28 -14.07
N LEU A 296 -32.39 -17.10 -13.17
CA LEU A 296 -32.53 -16.20 -12.02
C LEU A 296 -31.95 -14.82 -12.31
N ALA A 297 -32.71 -13.77 -11.93
CA ALA A 297 -32.30 -12.39 -12.05
C ALA A 297 -31.39 -11.94 -10.90
N GLN A 298 -30.60 -10.88 -11.12
CA GLN A 298 -29.91 -10.19 -10.04
C GLN A 298 -30.89 -9.29 -9.29
N LEU A 299 -30.91 -9.42 -7.97
CA LEU A 299 -31.67 -8.57 -7.07
C LEU A 299 -30.75 -7.57 -6.37
N GLY A 300 -31.25 -6.35 -6.14
CA GLY A 300 -30.68 -5.45 -5.15
C GLY A 300 -30.88 -6.02 -3.74
N PHE A 301 -29.95 -5.77 -2.81
CA PHE A 301 -30.06 -6.32 -1.45
C PHE A 301 -31.36 -5.91 -0.73
N HIS A 302 -31.90 -4.73 -1.05
CA HIS A 302 -33.17 -4.22 -0.51
C HIS A 302 -34.40 -4.98 -1.02
N GLU A 303 -34.28 -5.74 -2.10
CA GLU A 303 -35.34 -6.56 -2.69
C GLU A 303 -35.38 -7.97 -2.08
N VAL A 304 -34.38 -8.32 -1.27
CA VAL A 304 -34.31 -9.59 -0.54
C VAL A 304 -35.34 -9.57 0.59
N LYS A 305 -36.54 -10.07 0.28
CA LYS A 305 -37.71 -10.11 1.16
C LYS A 305 -38.38 -11.48 1.07
N SER A 306 -39.39 -11.68 1.92
CA SER A 306 -40.30 -12.82 1.75
C SER A 306 -40.96 -12.78 0.38
N GLN A 307 -40.91 -13.89 -0.35
CA GLN A 307 -41.38 -14.06 -1.74
C GLN A 307 -40.48 -13.48 -2.85
N ALA A 308 -39.23 -13.10 -2.55
CA ALA A 308 -38.29 -12.73 -3.60
C ALA A 308 -37.72 -13.98 -4.31
N GLN A 309 -37.42 -13.85 -5.61
CA GLN A 309 -36.79 -14.88 -6.43
C GLN A 309 -35.61 -14.27 -7.19
N GLY A 310 -34.39 -14.79 -6.99
CA GLY A 310 -33.18 -14.26 -7.62
C GLY A 310 -31.91 -14.39 -6.78
N VAL A 311 -30.84 -13.74 -7.25
CA VAL A 311 -29.51 -13.75 -6.60
C VAL A 311 -29.09 -12.32 -6.27
N SER A 312 -28.68 -12.04 -5.04
CA SER A 312 -28.21 -10.71 -4.65
C SER A 312 -26.76 -10.71 -4.18
N PHE A 313 -25.96 -9.74 -4.65
CA PHE A 313 -24.63 -9.49 -4.10
C PHE A 313 -24.75 -8.67 -2.81
N CYS A 314 -24.02 -9.06 -1.76
CA CYS A 314 -24.01 -8.34 -0.50
C CYS A 314 -22.63 -8.31 0.15
N THR A 315 -22.46 -7.46 1.16
CA THR A 315 -21.26 -7.47 2.02
C THR A 315 -21.31 -8.62 3.02
N ALA A 316 -20.16 -9.02 3.59
CA ALA A 316 -20.16 -10.01 4.67
C ALA A 316 -21.01 -9.57 5.88
N GLN A 317 -21.03 -8.28 6.20
CA GLN A 317 -21.85 -7.75 7.31
C GLN A 317 -23.35 -7.91 7.06
N GLN A 318 -23.79 -7.77 5.80
CA GLN A 318 -25.17 -7.95 5.39
C GLN A 318 -25.60 -9.42 5.34
N LEU A 319 -24.66 -10.32 5.02
CA LEU A 319 -24.93 -11.76 4.97
C LEU A 319 -24.98 -12.39 6.37
N LEU A 320 -24.15 -11.92 7.30
CA LEU A 320 -23.95 -12.52 8.63
C LEU A 320 -25.25 -12.77 9.43
N PRO A 321 -26.24 -11.85 9.47
CA PRO A 321 -27.49 -12.08 10.20
C PRO A 321 -28.27 -13.30 9.69
N PHE A 322 -28.30 -13.50 8.37
CA PHE A 322 -28.98 -14.62 7.73
C PHE A 322 -28.25 -15.95 7.93
N ALA A 323 -26.92 -15.90 8.06
CA ALA A 323 -26.13 -17.09 8.29
C ALA A 323 -26.12 -17.56 9.76
N GLN A 324 -26.16 -16.62 10.72
CA GLN A 324 -26.20 -16.96 12.15
C GLN A 324 -27.55 -17.55 12.56
N HIS A 325 -28.64 -17.11 11.92
CA HIS A 325 -29.99 -17.58 12.17
C HIS A 325 -30.59 -18.07 10.86
N PHE A 326 -30.14 -19.23 10.39
CA PHE A 326 -30.60 -19.79 9.12
C PHE A 326 -32.12 -19.98 9.14
N GLN A 327 -32.82 -19.15 8.38
CA GLN A 327 -34.26 -19.22 8.20
C GLN A 327 -34.56 -18.98 6.73
N SER A 328 -35.29 -19.91 6.11
CA SER A 328 -35.78 -19.74 4.74
C SER A 328 -36.64 -18.48 4.68
N LEU A 329 -36.25 -17.53 3.84
CA LEU A 329 -36.91 -16.25 3.70
C LEU A 329 -37.99 -16.29 2.61
N SER A 330 -37.74 -17.04 1.54
CA SER A 330 -38.65 -17.20 0.41
C SER A 330 -39.03 -18.66 0.19
N ALA A 331 -40.20 -18.90 -0.40
CA ALA A 331 -40.55 -20.23 -0.93
C ALA A 331 -39.85 -20.48 -2.28
N ASP A 332 -39.63 -19.42 -3.05
CA ASP A 332 -39.00 -19.44 -4.37
C ASP A 332 -37.47 -19.37 -4.26
N ALA A 333 -36.77 -19.67 -5.36
CA ALA A 333 -35.31 -19.71 -5.41
C ALA A 333 -34.65 -18.35 -5.14
N LEU A 334 -33.98 -18.23 -3.98
CA LEU A 334 -33.35 -17.00 -3.50
C LEU A 334 -31.97 -17.29 -2.89
N ALA A 335 -30.94 -16.54 -3.32
CA ALA A 335 -29.59 -16.67 -2.78
C ALA A 335 -28.87 -15.33 -2.57
N LEU A 336 -27.96 -15.30 -1.60
CA LEU A 336 -27.03 -14.19 -1.35
C LEU A 336 -25.60 -14.61 -1.68
N VAL A 337 -24.84 -13.73 -2.33
CA VAL A 337 -23.42 -13.93 -2.66
C VAL A 337 -22.59 -12.83 -2.02
N ALA A 338 -21.64 -13.19 -1.15
CA ALA A 338 -20.78 -12.20 -0.51
C ALA A 338 -19.61 -11.77 -1.40
N THR A 339 -19.27 -10.48 -1.37
CA THR A 339 -18.12 -9.93 -2.09
C THR A 339 -16.79 -10.00 -1.33
N SER A 340 -16.81 -10.48 -0.09
CA SER A 340 -15.65 -10.58 0.81
C SER A 340 -15.54 -11.97 1.42
N GLU A 341 -14.32 -12.35 1.85
CA GLU A 341 -14.09 -13.62 2.54
C GLU A 341 -14.97 -13.71 3.81
N ILE A 342 -15.67 -14.83 3.92
CA ILE A 342 -16.44 -15.24 5.09
C ILE A 342 -15.60 -16.33 5.80
N PRO A 343 -15.66 -16.49 7.15
CA PRO A 343 -14.97 -17.59 7.83
C PRO A 343 -15.16 -18.95 7.13
N SER A 344 -14.10 -19.78 7.09
CA SER A 344 -14.03 -21.04 6.29
C SER A 344 -15.11 -22.09 6.56
N GLU A 345 -15.96 -21.89 7.56
CA GLU A 345 -17.11 -22.73 7.87
C GLU A 345 -18.38 -22.34 7.09
N MET A 346 -18.31 -21.27 6.27
CA MET A 346 -19.46 -20.69 5.57
C MET A 346 -19.22 -20.67 4.05
N CYS A 347 -20.23 -21.04 3.26
CA CYS A 347 -20.17 -20.94 1.80
C CYS A 347 -20.24 -19.47 1.34
N SER A 348 -19.54 -19.14 0.25
CA SER A 348 -19.57 -17.81 -0.38
C SER A 348 -20.93 -17.44 -0.97
N MET A 349 -21.82 -18.43 -1.12
CA MET A 349 -23.22 -18.29 -1.49
C MET A 349 -24.09 -18.90 -0.40
N LEU A 350 -25.08 -18.16 0.08
CA LEU A 350 -26.05 -18.58 1.09
C LEU A 350 -27.44 -18.73 0.45
N GLN A 351 -28.01 -19.93 0.57
CA GLN A 351 -29.35 -20.23 0.07
C GLN A 351 -30.41 -19.77 1.07
N LEU A 352 -31.36 -18.93 0.64
CA LEU A 352 -32.44 -18.39 1.45
C LEU A 352 -33.85 -18.77 0.95
N GLY A 353 -33.93 -19.39 -0.23
CA GLY A 353 -35.16 -19.87 -0.85
C GLY A 353 -35.44 -21.34 -0.58
N GLY A 354 -36.71 -21.72 -0.63
CA GLY A 354 -37.16 -23.12 -0.56
C GLY A 354 -36.80 -23.95 -1.78
N GLU A 355 -36.74 -23.33 -2.96
CA GLU A 355 -36.18 -23.93 -4.18
C GLU A 355 -34.69 -23.61 -4.31
N THR A 356 -33.87 -24.55 -4.80
CA THR A 356 -32.40 -24.41 -4.85
C THR A 356 -31.93 -23.48 -5.99
N VAL A 357 -31.02 -22.54 -5.70
CA VAL A 357 -30.27 -21.79 -6.72
C VAL A 357 -29.08 -22.61 -7.19
N GLN A 358 -28.98 -22.87 -8.47
CA GLN A 358 -27.87 -23.61 -9.08
C GLN A 358 -27.16 -22.74 -10.11
N LEU A 359 -25.86 -22.95 -10.30
CA LEU A 359 -25.18 -22.35 -11.45
C LEU A 359 -25.84 -22.93 -12.70
N ALA A 360 -26.19 -22.09 -13.66
CA ALA A 360 -26.64 -22.58 -14.95
C ALA A 360 -25.51 -23.45 -15.50
N SER A 361 -25.75 -24.76 -15.59
CA SER A 361 -24.74 -25.69 -16.07
C SER A 361 -24.35 -25.27 -17.48
N THR A 362 -23.29 -24.50 -17.62
CA THR A 362 -22.39 -24.70 -18.73
C THR A 362 -21.89 -26.12 -18.54
N ASP A 363 -21.96 -26.97 -19.55
CA ASP A 363 -21.12 -28.16 -19.59
C ASP A 363 -19.68 -27.68 -19.32
N ILE A 364 -19.25 -27.74 -18.06
CA ILE A 364 -17.88 -27.41 -17.69
C ILE A 364 -17.12 -28.58 -18.23
N ALA A 365 -16.62 -28.42 -19.45
CA ALA A 365 -15.83 -29.46 -20.10
C ALA A 365 -14.77 -29.93 -19.12
N GLU A 366 -14.80 -31.23 -18.80
CA GLU A 366 -13.72 -31.84 -18.02
C GLU A 366 -12.45 -31.69 -18.85
N VAL A 367 -11.58 -30.77 -18.40
CA VAL A 367 -10.28 -30.57 -19.02
C VAL A 367 -9.37 -31.64 -18.44
N GLU A 368 -8.98 -32.60 -19.28
CA GLU A 368 -7.91 -33.53 -18.96
C GLU A 368 -6.67 -32.72 -18.57
N SER A 369 -6.18 -32.93 -17.36
CA SER A 369 -5.05 -32.17 -16.80
C SER A 369 -4.02 -33.11 -16.20
N VAL A 370 -2.75 -32.83 -16.48
CA VAL A 370 -1.64 -33.56 -15.89
C VAL A 370 -1.33 -32.96 -14.53
N ASP A 371 -1.22 -33.81 -13.50
CA ASP A 371 -0.79 -33.38 -12.18
C ASP A 371 0.64 -32.84 -12.23
N VAL A 372 0.82 -31.64 -11.67
CA VAL A 372 2.08 -30.89 -11.75
C VAL A 372 2.59 -30.49 -10.37
N ILE A 373 3.92 -30.45 -10.23
CA ILE A 373 4.60 -29.95 -9.06
C ILE A 373 5.53 -28.78 -9.42
N THR A 374 5.56 -27.78 -8.53
CA THR A 374 6.49 -26.66 -8.63
C THR A 374 7.81 -27.00 -7.93
N GLY A 375 8.93 -26.73 -8.59
CA GLY A 375 10.26 -26.90 -8.03
C GLY A 375 11.17 -25.72 -8.30
N ARG A 376 12.13 -25.48 -7.42
CA ARG A 376 13.25 -24.57 -7.63
C ARG A 376 14.45 -25.38 -8.11
N VAL A 377 14.97 -25.03 -9.27
CA VAL A 377 16.26 -25.51 -9.76
C VAL A 377 17.34 -24.51 -9.39
N SER A 378 18.47 -25.01 -8.91
CA SER A 378 19.65 -24.23 -8.56
C SER A 378 20.87 -24.82 -9.24
N LEU A 379 21.64 -23.96 -9.92
CA LEU A 379 22.86 -24.32 -10.62
C LEU A 379 24.04 -23.52 -10.05
N TYR A 380 24.97 -24.21 -9.42
CA TYR A 380 26.12 -23.64 -8.71
C TYR A 380 27.38 -23.66 -9.56
N ARG A 381 27.97 -22.49 -9.80
CA ARG A 381 29.14 -22.29 -10.67
C ARG A 381 30.38 -23.04 -10.19
N ASP A 382 30.59 -23.11 -8.89
CA ASP A 382 31.78 -23.72 -8.27
C ASP A 382 31.82 -25.25 -8.40
N GLU A 383 30.69 -25.88 -8.69
CA GLU A 383 30.61 -27.33 -8.93
C GLU A 383 30.56 -27.70 -10.42
N LEU A 384 30.46 -26.73 -11.32
CA LEU A 384 30.40 -26.97 -12.76
C LEU A 384 31.80 -27.08 -13.36
N ALA A 385 32.03 -28.14 -14.12
CA ALA A 385 33.22 -28.30 -14.95
C ALA A 385 33.12 -27.44 -16.23
N GLY A 386 33.31 -26.12 -16.09
CA GLY A 386 33.21 -25.17 -17.20
C GLY A 386 31.77 -24.87 -17.63
N GLY A 387 31.61 -24.14 -18.75
CA GLY A 387 30.29 -23.89 -19.36
C GLY A 387 29.45 -22.76 -18.75
N TRP A 388 29.96 -22.03 -17.74
CA TRP A 388 29.22 -20.91 -17.14
C TRP A 388 28.88 -19.81 -18.15
N GLU A 389 29.68 -19.62 -19.19
CA GLU A 389 29.38 -18.66 -20.26
C GLU A 389 28.08 -19.02 -21.01
N SER A 390 27.84 -20.32 -21.24
CA SER A 390 26.58 -20.80 -21.82
C SER A 390 25.41 -20.57 -20.86
N VAL A 391 25.62 -20.83 -19.55
CA VAL A 391 24.63 -20.55 -18.51
C VAL A 391 24.30 -19.06 -18.42
N ALA A 392 25.30 -18.19 -18.54
CA ALA A 392 25.12 -16.73 -18.48
C ALA A 392 24.34 -16.20 -19.68
N LYS A 393 24.56 -16.77 -20.87
CA LYS A 393 23.86 -16.39 -22.11
C LYS A 393 22.44 -16.97 -22.18
N ALA A 394 22.27 -18.26 -21.88
CA ALA A 394 21.02 -18.99 -22.05
C ALA A 394 20.81 -20.01 -20.90
N PRO A 395 20.46 -19.56 -19.68
CA PRO A 395 20.51 -20.38 -18.47
C PRO A 395 19.63 -21.62 -18.50
N ILE A 396 18.41 -21.51 -19.06
CA ILE A 396 17.48 -22.64 -19.13
C ILE A 396 17.91 -23.65 -20.20
N ARG A 397 18.37 -23.18 -21.36
CA ARG A 397 18.88 -24.06 -22.42
C ARG A 397 20.14 -24.81 -21.95
N ALA A 398 21.06 -24.09 -21.31
CA ALA A 398 22.25 -24.69 -20.71
C ALA A 398 21.89 -25.68 -19.60
N LEU A 399 20.89 -25.36 -18.76
CA LEU A 399 20.41 -26.27 -17.71
C LEU A 399 19.87 -27.58 -18.29
N ILE A 400 19.03 -27.52 -19.32
CA ILE A 400 18.46 -28.71 -19.99
C ILE A 400 19.57 -29.55 -20.63
N GLN A 401 20.59 -28.91 -21.23
CA GLN A 401 21.73 -29.61 -21.82
C GLN A 401 22.64 -30.28 -20.77
N LEU A 402 22.83 -29.65 -19.62
CA LEU A 402 23.66 -30.16 -18.53
C LEU A 402 22.95 -31.25 -17.70
N VAL A 403 21.62 -31.23 -17.66
CA VAL A 403 20.81 -32.08 -16.80
C VAL A 403 19.79 -32.85 -17.65
N PRO A 404 20.16 -34.03 -18.19
CA PRO A 404 19.27 -34.87 -19.01
C PRO A 404 17.94 -35.21 -18.32
N ALA A 405 17.92 -35.24 -16.98
CA ALA A 405 16.73 -35.49 -16.17
C ALA A 405 15.61 -34.44 -16.35
N LEU A 406 15.91 -33.29 -16.96
CA LEU A 406 14.92 -32.25 -17.31
C LEU A 406 14.37 -32.40 -18.73
N SER A 407 14.69 -33.49 -19.42
CA SER A 407 14.22 -33.80 -20.77
C SER A 407 13.54 -35.17 -20.81
N LEU A 408 12.54 -35.32 -21.67
CA LEU A 408 11.93 -36.61 -21.97
C LEU A 408 12.90 -37.48 -22.76
N CYS A 409 12.90 -38.78 -22.48
CA CYS A 409 13.53 -39.74 -23.37
C CYS A 409 12.78 -39.77 -24.69
N LYS A 410 13.50 -39.64 -25.80
CA LYS A 410 12.95 -39.72 -27.16
C LYS A 410 13.29 -41.03 -27.87
N ASP A 411 14.05 -41.90 -27.22
CA ASP A 411 14.48 -43.17 -27.79
C ASP A 411 13.42 -44.26 -27.48
N PRO A 412 12.65 -44.73 -28.47
CA PRO A 412 11.64 -45.75 -28.26
C PRO A 412 12.24 -47.13 -27.92
N ALA A 413 13.54 -47.35 -28.18
CA ALA A 413 14.23 -48.58 -27.81
C ALA A 413 14.89 -48.49 -26.41
N CYS A 414 14.71 -47.37 -25.70
CA CYS A 414 15.29 -47.19 -24.38
C CYS A 414 14.64 -48.11 -23.35
N LYS A 415 15.47 -48.85 -22.60
CA LYS A 415 15.02 -49.76 -21.53
C LYS A 415 14.75 -49.06 -20.20
N GLY A 416 14.73 -47.72 -20.18
CA GLY A 416 14.56 -46.93 -18.96
C GLY A 416 15.84 -46.65 -18.16
N ASP A 417 17.00 -47.13 -18.64
CA ASP A 417 18.29 -46.99 -17.93
C ASP A 417 19.03 -45.67 -18.23
N CYS A 418 18.51 -44.84 -19.13
CA CYS A 418 19.14 -43.56 -19.44
C CYS A 418 18.80 -42.47 -18.40
N HIS A 419 19.54 -41.36 -18.44
CA HIS A 419 19.36 -40.26 -17.48
C HIS A 419 18.20 -39.31 -17.80
N HIS A 420 17.40 -39.59 -18.84
CA HIS A 420 16.21 -38.81 -19.21
C HIS A 420 14.99 -39.29 -18.43
N PHE A 421 13.96 -38.44 -18.37
CA PHE A 421 12.70 -38.78 -17.73
C PHE A 421 11.86 -39.69 -18.65
N HIS A 422 11.28 -40.74 -18.07
CA HIS A 422 10.34 -41.65 -18.72
C HIS A 422 9.01 -41.60 -17.95
N PRO A 423 7.93 -41.10 -18.58
CA PRO A 423 6.59 -41.17 -18.01
C PRO A 423 6.14 -42.61 -17.77
N SER A 424 5.17 -42.79 -16.88
CA SER A 424 4.52 -44.10 -16.70
C SER A 424 3.65 -44.41 -17.92
N VAL A 425 3.35 -45.70 -18.17
CA VAL A 425 2.58 -46.13 -19.35
C VAL A 425 1.19 -45.47 -19.43
N GLU A 426 0.60 -45.17 -18.26
CA GLU A 426 -0.73 -44.55 -18.13
C GLU A 426 -0.69 -43.01 -18.18
N GLU A 427 0.49 -42.40 -18.28
CA GLU A 427 0.68 -40.95 -18.19
C GLU A 427 1.15 -40.38 -19.53
N SER A 428 0.34 -39.50 -20.12
CA SER A 428 0.72 -38.74 -21.32
C SER A 428 1.45 -37.45 -20.93
N VAL A 429 2.77 -37.41 -21.14
CA VAL A 429 3.59 -36.20 -20.91
C VAL A 429 4.21 -35.76 -22.22
N GLU A 430 3.70 -34.67 -22.79
CA GLU A 430 4.29 -34.06 -23.99
C GLU A 430 5.58 -33.29 -23.70
N ASN A 431 5.62 -32.61 -22.55
CA ASN A 431 6.72 -31.73 -22.17
C ASN A 431 7.11 -31.92 -20.70
N MET A 432 8.41 -32.17 -20.47
CA MET A 432 8.95 -32.28 -19.11
C MET A 432 8.90 -30.96 -18.33
N LEU A 433 9.08 -29.83 -19.00
CA LEU A 433 8.97 -28.49 -18.42
C LEU A 433 7.69 -27.83 -18.90
N ALA A 434 6.66 -27.81 -18.05
CA ALA A 434 5.40 -27.12 -18.33
C ALA A 434 5.57 -25.60 -18.27
N ASP A 435 6.23 -25.09 -17.22
CA ASP A 435 6.45 -23.66 -17.02
C ASP A 435 7.86 -23.36 -16.48
N VAL A 436 8.40 -22.18 -16.80
CA VAL A 436 9.67 -21.67 -16.24
C VAL A 436 9.61 -20.17 -15.94
N TRP A 437 9.72 -19.80 -14.67
CA TRP A 437 9.64 -18.41 -14.21
C TRP A 437 10.67 -18.07 -13.11
N ALA A 438 10.61 -16.84 -12.61
CA ALA A 438 11.44 -16.34 -11.50
C ALA A 438 12.96 -16.52 -11.68
N ARG A 439 13.45 -16.46 -12.93
CA ARG A 439 14.86 -16.62 -13.28
C ARG A 439 15.73 -15.56 -12.59
N ARG A 440 16.81 -15.99 -11.93
CA ARG A 440 17.70 -15.10 -11.19
C ARG A 440 19.14 -15.59 -11.21
N PHE A 441 20.04 -14.63 -11.28
CA PHE A 441 21.47 -14.78 -11.01
C PHE A 441 21.83 -14.13 -9.67
N SER A 442 22.62 -14.81 -8.87
CA SER A 442 23.05 -14.34 -7.55
C SER A 442 24.47 -14.80 -7.17
N THR A 443 25.04 -14.16 -6.16
CA THR A 443 26.23 -14.68 -5.45
C THR A 443 25.86 -15.92 -4.63
N ALA A 444 26.87 -16.62 -4.11
CA ALA A 444 26.69 -17.76 -3.22
C ALA A 444 26.00 -17.40 -1.90
N ASP A 445 25.86 -16.11 -1.55
CA ASP A 445 25.11 -15.63 -0.38
C ASP A 445 23.67 -15.21 -0.71
N GLY A 446 23.26 -15.32 -1.98
CA GLY A 446 21.90 -15.00 -2.45
C GLY A 446 21.67 -13.55 -2.85
N THR A 447 22.71 -12.72 -2.89
CA THR A 447 22.63 -11.33 -3.39
C THR A 447 22.51 -11.33 -4.90
N ARG A 448 21.51 -10.62 -5.45
CA ARG A 448 21.28 -10.58 -6.91
C ARG A 448 22.41 -9.83 -7.63
N VAL A 449 22.95 -10.43 -8.68
CA VAL A 449 24.02 -9.86 -9.50
C VAL A 449 23.80 -10.15 -10.98
N GLU A 450 24.64 -9.56 -11.84
CA GLU A 450 24.68 -9.84 -13.29
C GLU A 450 25.22 -11.24 -13.58
N ALA A 451 24.79 -11.84 -14.69
CA ALA A 451 25.06 -13.24 -15.02
C ALA A 451 26.55 -13.62 -15.05
N GLY A 452 27.42 -12.75 -15.58
CA GLY A 452 28.86 -13.01 -15.65
C GLY A 452 29.56 -13.03 -14.28
N LYS A 453 29.04 -12.25 -13.31
CA LYS A 453 29.55 -12.16 -11.92
C LYS A 453 28.83 -13.10 -10.95
N ALA A 454 27.85 -13.85 -11.45
CA ALA A 454 27.06 -14.74 -10.62
C ALA A 454 27.81 -16.04 -10.33
N GLU A 455 27.49 -16.60 -9.17
CA GLU A 455 27.97 -17.90 -8.69
C GLU A 455 26.82 -18.92 -8.64
N LEU A 456 25.58 -18.44 -8.70
CA LEU A 456 24.37 -19.24 -8.61
C LEU A 456 23.33 -18.73 -9.62
N SER A 457 22.78 -19.66 -10.40
CA SER A 457 21.64 -19.45 -11.28
C SER A 457 20.44 -20.23 -10.74
N GLN A 458 19.28 -19.59 -10.63
CA GLN A 458 18.06 -20.21 -10.12
C GLN A 458 16.86 -19.90 -11.02
N ALA A 459 15.95 -20.86 -11.10
CA ALA A 459 14.63 -20.67 -11.70
C ALA A 459 13.59 -21.50 -10.94
N LEU A 460 12.33 -21.07 -11.02
CA LEU A 460 11.20 -21.92 -10.67
C LEU A 460 10.72 -22.59 -11.94
N ILE A 461 10.45 -23.89 -11.83
CA ILE A 461 9.92 -24.72 -12.90
C ILE A 461 8.67 -25.45 -12.42
N ARG A 462 7.80 -25.78 -13.36
CA ARG A 462 6.67 -26.68 -13.15
C ARG A 462 6.88 -27.90 -14.03
N VAL A 463 6.75 -29.07 -13.44
CA VAL A 463 7.00 -30.38 -14.07
C VAL A 463 5.89 -31.35 -13.66
N PRO A 464 5.68 -32.46 -14.40
CA PRO A 464 4.78 -33.51 -13.97
C PRO A 464 5.13 -34.01 -12.56
N SER A 465 4.11 -34.24 -11.73
CA SER A 465 4.28 -34.71 -10.35
C SER A 465 5.01 -36.06 -10.27
N SER A 466 4.79 -36.92 -11.27
CA SER A 466 5.50 -38.19 -11.48
C SER A 466 7.03 -38.02 -11.56
N ALA A 467 7.51 -36.90 -12.10
CA ALA A 467 8.93 -36.63 -12.27
C ALA A 467 9.65 -36.18 -10.99
N LEU A 468 8.92 -35.89 -9.91
CA LEU A 468 9.47 -35.40 -8.64
C LEU A 468 10.61 -36.28 -8.13
N LYS A 469 10.36 -37.59 -8.01
CA LYS A 469 11.33 -38.55 -7.48
C LYS A 469 12.54 -38.69 -8.39
N HIS A 470 12.34 -38.62 -9.70
CA HIS A 470 13.41 -38.65 -10.70
C HIS A 470 14.33 -37.43 -10.55
N LEU A 471 13.77 -36.23 -10.51
CA LEU A 471 14.54 -34.98 -10.36
C LEU A 471 15.25 -34.86 -9.01
N GLN A 472 14.62 -35.31 -7.92
CA GLN A 472 15.26 -35.34 -6.61
C GLN A 472 16.47 -36.28 -6.56
N ARG A 473 16.46 -37.36 -7.33
CA ARG A 473 17.54 -38.33 -7.40
C ARG A 473 18.60 -38.00 -8.45
N ALA A 474 18.40 -36.96 -9.26
CA ALA A 474 19.39 -36.52 -10.23
C ALA A 474 20.66 -36.00 -9.53
N VAL A 475 21.82 -36.57 -9.86
CA VAL A 475 23.10 -36.27 -9.19
C VAL A 475 24.08 -35.56 -10.12
N THR A 476 23.60 -34.58 -10.89
CA THR A 476 24.48 -33.75 -11.72
C THR A 476 25.25 -32.75 -10.85
N PRO A 477 26.59 -32.63 -10.98
CA PRO A 477 27.37 -31.62 -10.27
C PRO A 477 26.82 -30.20 -10.45
N GLY A 478 26.68 -29.47 -9.35
CA GLY A 478 26.13 -28.11 -9.34
C GLY A 478 24.62 -28.01 -9.46
N PHE A 479 23.90 -29.06 -9.84
CA PHE A 479 22.44 -29.06 -9.95
C PHE A 479 21.77 -29.52 -8.66
N TYR A 480 20.78 -28.75 -8.21
CA TYR A 480 19.92 -29.11 -7.08
C TYR A 480 18.47 -28.78 -7.38
N PHE A 481 17.59 -29.76 -7.16
CA PHE A 481 16.15 -29.60 -7.26
C PHE A 481 15.51 -29.51 -5.86
N GLU A 482 14.71 -28.48 -5.63
CA GLU A 482 13.97 -28.27 -4.40
C GLU A 482 12.47 -28.19 -4.68
N PRO A 483 11.66 -29.14 -4.20
CA PRO A 483 10.21 -29.04 -4.30
C PRO A 483 9.69 -27.84 -3.51
N ARG A 484 8.72 -27.14 -4.11
CA ARG A 484 8.06 -25.96 -3.55
C ARG A 484 6.57 -26.23 -3.42
N SER A 485 5.89 -25.45 -2.61
CA SER A 485 4.43 -25.41 -2.61
C SER A 485 3.88 -24.92 -3.96
N GLY A 486 2.59 -25.11 -4.22
CA GLY A 486 1.95 -24.75 -5.49
C GLY A 486 2.17 -23.29 -5.91
N ASP A 487 2.32 -22.38 -4.95
CA ASP A 487 2.63 -20.96 -5.16
C ASP A 487 4.09 -20.70 -5.62
N GLY A 488 4.98 -21.69 -5.49
CA GLY A 488 6.41 -21.62 -5.82
C GLY A 488 7.30 -20.92 -4.78
N TYR A 489 6.73 -20.28 -3.76
CA TYR A 489 7.47 -19.44 -2.81
C TYR A 489 7.74 -20.07 -1.46
N SER A 490 6.94 -21.03 -1.02
CA SER A 490 7.20 -21.76 0.22
C SER A 490 7.85 -23.12 -0.06
N ALA A 491 8.48 -23.70 0.96
CA ALA A 491 8.97 -25.08 0.88
C ALA A 491 7.77 -26.04 0.79
N HIS A 492 7.92 -27.13 0.05
CA HIS A 492 6.89 -28.16 -0.03
C HIS A 492 6.68 -28.83 1.33
N ALA A 493 5.44 -28.94 1.80
CA ALA A 493 5.11 -29.44 3.15
C ALA A 493 5.54 -30.90 3.39
N GLY A 494 5.53 -31.74 2.35
CA GLY A 494 5.93 -33.15 2.45
C GLY A 494 7.44 -33.42 2.60
N PHE A 495 8.30 -32.39 2.60
CA PHE A 495 9.75 -32.58 2.67
C PHE A 495 10.43 -31.65 3.67
N SER A 496 11.39 -32.21 4.40
CA SER A 496 12.28 -31.50 5.33
C SER A 496 13.74 -31.66 4.91
N VAL A 497 14.62 -30.82 5.45
CA VAL A 497 16.06 -30.87 5.19
C VAL A 497 16.84 -30.95 6.49
N ILE A 498 17.67 -31.98 6.60
CA ILE A 498 18.63 -32.13 7.69
C ILE A 498 19.97 -31.57 7.22
N TRP A 499 20.29 -30.34 7.63
CA TRP A 499 21.55 -29.67 7.32
C TRP A 499 22.72 -30.30 8.05
N LEU A 500 23.80 -30.64 7.37
CA LEU A 500 24.97 -31.33 7.93
C LEU A 500 26.18 -30.37 7.94
N PRO A 501 26.39 -29.62 9.03
CA PRO A 501 27.47 -28.62 9.09
C PRO A 501 28.84 -29.30 8.97
N GLY A 502 29.75 -28.67 8.23
CA GLY A 502 31.12 -29.16 8.03
C GLY A 502 31.26 -30.32 7.05
N LYS A 503 30.16 -30.85 6.48
CA LYS A 503 30.23 -31.89 5.44
C LYS A 503 30.23 -31.29 4.04
N ASP A 504 31.04 -31.86 3.16
CA ASP A 504 31.08 -31.52 1.74
C ASP A 504 30.03 -32.31 0.92
N ARG A 505 29.95 -32.01 -0.38
CA ARG A 505 29.04 -32.68 -1.31
C ARG A 505 29.23 -34.20 -1.35
N THR A 506 30.47 -34.66 -1.41
CA THR A 506 30.79 -36.10 -1.55
C THR A 506 30.39 -36.86 -0.30
N GLN A 507 30.64 -36.31 0.88
CA GLN A 507 30.24 -36.87 2.16
C GLN A 507 28.72 -36.90 2.31
N VAL A 508 28.01 -35.84 1.93
CA VAL A 508 26.53 -35.82 1.98
C VAL A 508 25.92 -36.76 0.94
N LEU A 509 26.54 -36.90 -0.24
CA LEU A 509 26.13 -37.89 -1.23
C LEU A 509 26.33 -39.32 -0.74
N HIS A 510 27.43 -39.61 -0.04
CA HIS A 510 27.63 -40.90 0.60
C HIS A 510 26.55 -41.18 1.64
N ILE A 511 26.22 -40.21 2.51
CA ILE A 511 25.12 -40.33 3.48
C ILE A 511 23.78 -40.60 2.78
N ALA A 512 23.49 -39.90 1.69
CA ALA A 512 22.26 -40.13 0.92
C ALA A 512 22.19 -41.53 0.29
N ARG A 513 23.34 -42.16 0.01
CA ARG A 513 23.42 -43.54 -0.51
C ARG A 513 23.33 -44.60 0.57
N THR A 514 23.81 -44.30 1.78
CA THR A 514 23.84 -45.27 2.90
C THR A 514 22.65 -45.13 3.85
N THR A 515 21.88 -44.05 3.74
CA THR A 515 20.70 -43.80 4.59
C THR A 515 19.44 -43.89 3.75
N GLU A 516 18.71 -45.00 3.89
CA GLU A 516 17.53 -45.34 3.06
C GLU A 516 16.48 -44.22 2.95
N LYS A 517 16.23 -43.51 4.06
CA LYS A 517 15.20 -42.48 4.17
C LYS A 517 15.64 -41.09 3.65
N VAL A 518 16.90 -40.93 3.25
CA VAL A 518 17.38 -39.70 2.61
C VAL A 518 17.08 -39.77 1.11
N VAL A 519 16.20 -38.88 0.65
CA VAL A 519 15.68 -38.88 -0.72
C VAL A 519 16.67 -38.24 -1.70
N ALA A 520 17.31 -37.15 -1.29
CA ALA A 520 18.16 -36.33 -2.15
C ALA A 520 19.21 -35.56 -1.36
N ILE A 521 20.30 -35.19 -2.03
CA ILE A 521 21.22 -34.16 -1.52
C ILE A 521 20.64 -32.77 -1.79
N THR A 522 20.92 -31.81 -0.91
CA THR A 522 20.50 -30.42 -1.10
C THR A 522 21.59 -29.47 -0.67
N ARG A 523 21.66 -28.33 -1.34
CA ARG A 523 22.61 -27.25 -1.05
C ARG A 523 21.85 -25.94 -0.85
N ILE A 524 22.23 -25.18 0.17
CA ILE A 524 21.89 -23.76 0.30
C ILE A 524 23.16 -23.00 0.61
N TYR A 525 23.46 -21.98 -0.20
CA TYR A 525 24.72 -21.24 -0.10
C TYR A 525 25.94 -22.20 -0.11
N ARG A 526 26.68 -22.31 1.00
CA ARG A 526 27.80 -23.25 1.19
C ARG A 526 27.47 -24.44 2.10
N ARG A 527 26.21 -24.60 2.51
CA ARG A 527 25.77 -25.66 3.43
C ARG A 527 25.14 -26.79 2.63
N PHE A 528 25.51 -28.02 2.99
CA PHE A 528 24.93 -29.24 2.45
C PHE A 528 24.02 -29.92 3.46
N GLY A 529 23.03 -30.65 2.96
CA GLY A 529 22.10 -31.41 3.77
C GLY A 529 21.45 -32.54 3.00
N GLY A 530 20.82 -33.45 3.73
CA GLY A 530 19.97 -34.51 3.17
C GLY A 530 18.50 -34.07 3.23
N ARG A 531 17.80 -34.18 2.11
CA ARG A 531 16.34 -34.02 2.06
C ARG A 531 15.67 -35.33 2.42
N VAL A 532 14.69 -35.26 3.30
CA VAL A 532 13.92 -36.39 3.81
C VAL A 532 12.43 -36.10 3.64
N ARG A 533 11.61 -37.15 3.60
CA ARG A 533 10.16 -36.96 3.74
C ARG A 533 9.85 -36.49 5.15
N GLU A 534 8.82 -35.68 5.28
CA GLU A 534 8.39 -35.10 6.56
C GLU A 534 8.16 -36.17 7.67
N PRO A 535 7.54 -37.34 7.40
CA PRO A 535 7.35 -38.38 8.41
C PRO A 535 8.65 -39.05 8.86
N ASP A 536 9.67 -39.04 7.99
CA ASP A 536 10.95 -39.70 8.22
C ASP A 536 11.96 -38.77 8.95
N GLU A 537 11.63 -37.48 9.12
CA GLU A 537 12.56 -36.46 9.60
C GLU A 537 13.15 -36.79 10.98
N HIS A 538 12.30 -37.19 11.94
CA HIS A 538 12.76 -37.49 13.29
C HIS A 538 13.74 -38.67 13.33
N ALA A 539 13.39 -39.77 12.65
CA ALA A 539 14.19 -40.98 12.62
C ALA A 539 15.56 -40.73 11.98
N VAL A 540 15.60 -40.01 10.84
CA VAL A 540 16.86 -39.68 10.17
C VAL A 540 17.66 -38.66 10.98
N HIS A 541 17.01 -37.70 11.65
CA HIS A 541 17.72 -36.76 12.52
C HIS A 541 18.41 -37.49 13.68
N ALA A 542 17.72 -38.41 14.36
CA ALA A 542 18.30 -39.21 15.44
C ALA A 542 19.50 -40.05 14.95
N GLN A 543 19.42 -40.61 13.73
CA GLN A 543 20.51 -41.37 13.13
C GLN A 543 21.73 -40.50 12.76
N LEU A 544 21.50 -39.34 12.13
CA LEU A 544 22.58 -38.50 11.60
C LEU A 544 23.16 -37.53 12.64
N LYS A 545 22.41 -37.21 13.71
CA LYS A 545 22.77 -36.24 14.75
C LYS A 545 22.28 -36.69 16.13
N PRO A 546 22.82 -37.81 16.65
CA PRO A 546 22.35 -38.37 17.93
C PRO A 546 22.58 -37.42 19.12
N GLU A 547 23.60 -36.55 19.05
CA GLU A 547 23.93 -35.60 20.12
C GLU A 547 23.01 -34.37 20.18
N VAL A 548 22.17 -34.15 19.15
CA VAL A 548 21.32 -32.97 19.05
C VAL A 548 19.86 -33.38 19.26
N GLU A 549 19.23 -32.83 20.30
CA GLU A 549 17.81 -33.03 20.55
C GLU A 549 16.97 -32.54 19.35
N PHE A 550 16.07 -33.40 18.88
CA PHE A 550 15.17 -33.07 17.79
C PHE A 550 13.99 -32.25 18.31
N VAL A 551 13.84 -31.05 17.78
CA VAL A 551 12.72 -30.15 18.10
C VAL A 551 12.04 -29.76 16.80
N LYS A 552 10.88 -30.37 16.52
CA LYS A 552 10.06 -30.08 15.35
C LYS A 552 9.22 -28.85 15.60
N VAL A 553 9.76 -27.70 15.22
CA VAL A 553 9.07 -26.41 15.31
C VAL A 553 9.10 -25.77 13.94
N ARG A 554 7.92 -25.51 13.37
CA ARG A 554 7.81 -24.69 12.17
C ARG A 554 8.09 -23.25 12.59
N ILE A 555 9.03 -22.58 11.94
CA ILE A 555 9.36 -21.20 12.29
C ILE A 555 8.44 -20.28 11.50
N ALA A 556 7.31 -19.87 12.09
CA ALA A 556 6.43 -18.85 11.50
C ALA A 556 6.90 -17.43 11.82
N ALA A 557 7.46 -17.23 13.03
CA ALA A 557 8.01 -15.98 13.50
C ALA A 557 9.33 -16.21 14.25
N ARG A 558 10.15 -15.16 14.29
CA ARG A 558 11.43 -15.10 15.01
C ARG A 558 11.33 -14.09 16.14
N TYR A 559 11.83 -14.48 17.30
CA TYR A 559 11.77 -13.71 18.52
C TYR A 559 13.18 -13.56 19.11
N ARG A 560 13.42 -12.43 19.78
CA ARG A 560 14.63 -12.15 20.57
C ARG A 560 14.30 -12.39 22.03
N LEU A 561 15.15 -13.15 22.71
CA LEU A 561 15.15 -13.36 24.15
C LEU A 561 16.30 -12.60 24.79
N HIS A 562 16.00 -11.68 25.71
CA HIS A 562 17.00 -10.86 26.39
C HIS A 562 16.42 -10.19 27.66
N PRO A 563 17.16 -10.07 28.78
CA PRO A 563 18.51 -10.57 29.01
C PRO A 563 18.53 -12.04 29.44
N LEU A 564 19.48 -12.81 28.90
CA LEU A 564 19.80 -14.17 29.35
C LEU A 564 21.17 -14.18 30.04
N PRO A 565 21.44 -15.07 31.02
CA PRO A 565 22.73 -15.15 31.68
C PRO A 565 23.90 -15.27 30.70
N HIS A 566 25.05 -14.66 31.03
CA HIS A 566 26.26 -14.81 30.23
C HIS A 566 26.69 -16.28 30.17
N GLY A 567 27.19 -16.72 29.01
CA GLY A 567 27.61 -18.10 28.80
C GLY A 567 26.47 -19.11 28.62
N MET A 568 25.20 -18.67 28.55
CA MET A 568 24.08 -19.56 28.30
C MET A 568 24.23 -20.27 26.94
N GLN A 569 24.37 -21.59 26.99
CA GLN A 569 24.52 -22.45 25.82
C GLN A 569 23.17 -22.91 25.27
N ARG A 570 23.17 -23.36 24.00
CA ARG A 570 21.97 -23.85 23.30
C ARG A 570 21.18 -24.90 24.10
N LYS A 571 21.88 -25.84 24.74
CA LYS A 571 21.27 -26.90 25.56
C LYS A 571 20.46 -26.35 26.74
N HIS A 572 20.99 -25.33 27.42
CA HIS A 572 20.30 -24.67 28.53
C HIS A 572 19.07 -23.89 28.04
N LEU A 573 19.17 -23.29 26.85
CA LEU A 573 18.05 -22.56 26.27
C LEU A 573 16.91 -23.48 25.84
N VAL A 574 17.20 -24.66 25.29
CA VAL A 574 16.17 -25.67 24.99
C VAL A 574 15.44 -26.11 26.25
N ALA A 575 16.18 -26.37 27.34
CA ALA A 575 15.57 -26.72 28.63
C ALA A 575 14.68 -25.59 29.17
N LEU A 576 15.11 -24.32 29.04
CA LEU A 576 14.34 -23.16 29.47
C LEU A 576 13.06 -22.97 28.65
N LEU A 577 13.14 -23.12 27.32
CA LEU A 577 11.96 -23.05 26.44
C LEU A 577 10.93 -24.13 26.77
N LYS A 578 11.40 -25.35 27.09
CA LYS A 578 10.56 -26.46 27.55
C LYS A 578 9.91 -26.15 28.91
N GLN A 579 10.65 -25.55 29.84
CA GLN A 579 10.12 -25.12 31.15
C GLN A 579 9.02 -24.06 31.00
N TRP A 580 9.16 -23.14 30.06
CA TRP A 580 8.12 -22.16 29.74
C TRP A 580 6.93 -22.75 28.98
N GLY A 581 6.97 -24.03 28.61
CA GLY A 581 5.92 -24.65 27.79
C GLY A 581 5.82 -24.05 26.39
N TRP A 582 6.89 -23.41 25.89
CA TRP A 582 6.88 -22.75 24.59
C TRP A 582 7.57 -23.59 23.53
N ALA A 583 6.82 -23.95 22.48
CA ALA A 583 7.31 -24.73 21.34
C ALA A 583 8.20 -23.89 20.40
N ALA A 584 9.38 -23.49 20.89
CA ALA A 584 10.34 -22.70 20.14
C ALA A 584 11.69 -23.40 19.94
N ARG A 585 12.39 -23.07 18.86
CA ARG A 585 13.72 -23.60 18.53
C ARG A 585 14.78 -22.49 18.58
N PRO A 586 15.88 -22.67 19.33
CA PRO A 586 17.03 -21.75 19.26
C PRO A 586 17.61 -21.65 17.86
N LEU A 587 17.85 -20.45 17.36
CA LEU A 587 18.43 -20.23 16.02
C LEU A 587 19.89 -19.83 16.14
N GLN A 588 20.16 -18.67 16.71
CA GLN A 588 21.50 -18.11 16.82
C GLN A 588 21.65 -17.22 18.06
N VAL A 589 22.89 -17.07 18.51
CA VAL A 589 23.26 -16.10 19.54
C VAL A 589 23.31 -14.71 18.89
N LEU A 590 22.72 -13.72 19.55
CA LEU A 590 22.75 -12.31 19.14
C LEU A 590 23.84 -11.56 19.93
N LYS A 591 24.03 -10.27 19.64
CA LYS A 591 25.00 -9.43 20.34
C LYS A 591 24.72 -9.45 21.85
N VAL A 592 25.78 -9.70 22.62
CA VAL A 592 25.82 -9.63 24.08
C VAL A 592 26.04 -8.18 24.49
N ASP A 593 25.34 -7.72 25.51
CA ASP A 593 25.55 -6.41 26.14
C ASP A 593 25.88 -6.59 27.63
N SER A 594 26.02 -5.48 28.37
CA SER A 594 26.31 -5.51 29.81
C SER A 594 25.17 -6.08 30.67
N ALA A 595 23.95 -6.18 30.14
CA ALA A 595 22.80 -6.73 30.85
C ALA A 595 22.67 -8.25 30.67
N GLY A 596 23.22 -8.81 29.58
CA GLY A 596 23.28 -10.25 29.39
C GLY A 596 23.52 -10.70 27.95
N SER A 597 23.47 -12.01 27.74
CA SER A 597 23.39 -12.58 26.41
C SER A 597 22.00 -12.40 25.79
N ALA A 598 21.93 -12.38 24.46
CA ALA A 598 20.67 -12.36 23.72
C ALA A 598 20.63 -13.55 22.77
N TRP A 599 19.45 -14.16 22.62
CA TRP A 599 19.25 -15.30 21.72
C TRP A 599 18.09 -15.05 20.77
N GLU A 600 18.25 -15.47 19.52
CA GLU A 600 17.15 -15.55 18.56
C GLU A 600 16.54 -16.95 18.60
N VAL A 601 15.23 -17.02 18.75
CA VAL A 601 14.44 -18.26 18.72
C VAL A 601 13.35 -18.16 17.65
N GLY A 602 13.00 -19.29 17.05
CA GLY A 602 11.93 -19.38 16.07
C GLY A 602 10.77 -20.23 16.60
N SER A 603 9.54 -19.77 16.40
CA SER A 603 8.32 -20.47 16.83
C SER A 603 7.21 -20.31 15.78
N ASP A 604 6.26 -21.24 15.75
CA ASP A 604 4.97 -21.11 15.05
C ASP A 604 3.89 -20.53 15.95
N THR A 605 4.07 -20.66 17.27
CA THR A 605 3.15 -20.18 18.30
C THR A 605 3.69 -18.93 18.98
N GLU A 606 2.77 -18.05 19.42
CA GLU A 606 3.13 -16.88 20.23
C GLU A 606 3.76 -17.30 21.56
N PRO A 607 4.67 -16.48 22.13
CA PRO A 607 5.24 -16.77 23.42
C PRO A 607 4.16 -16.73 24.52
N PRO A 608 4.30 -17.54 25.60
CA PRO A 608 3.35 -17.53 26.73
C PRO A 608 3.18 -16.17 27.40
N GLY A 609 4.15 -15.27 27.22
CA GLY A 609 4.11 -13.90 27.68
C GLY A 609 5.27 -13.08 27.11
N GLN A 610 5.18 -11.77 27.21
CA GLN A 610 6.25 -10.86 26.77
C GLN A 610 7.43 -10.80 27.74
N ALA A 611 7.23 -11.21 28.99
CA ALA A 611 8.27 -11.34 30.00
C ALA A 611 8.16 -12.73 30.65
N LEU A 612 9.21 -13.55 30.51
CA LEU A 612 9.24 -14.92 31.00
C LEU A 612 10.27 -15.04 32.12
N ALA A 613 9.87 -15.57 33.27
CA ALA A 613 10.75 -15.70 34.42
C ALA A 613 11.89 -16.69 34.16
N ALA A 614 13.14 -16.29 34.42
CA ALA A 614 14.31 -17.17 34.41
C ALA A 614 15.39 -16.66 35.36
N ALA A 615 16.01 -17.59 36.10
CA ALA A 615 17.18 -17.34 36.95
C ALA A 615 17.05 -16.13 37.90
N GLY A 616 15.87 -15.93 38.50
CA GLY A 616 15.61 -14.84 39.46
C GLY A 616 15.37 -13.46 38.82
N SER A 617 15.24 -13.40 37.49
CA SER A 617 14.89 -12.19 36.73
C SER A 617 13.87 -12.52 35.63
N TYR A 618 13.53 -11.53 34.79
CA TYR A 618 12.64 -11.68 33.65
C TYR A 618 13.41 -11.56 32.34
N VAL A 619 13.13 -12.48 31.43
CA VAL A 619 13.61 -12.46 30.04
C VAL A 619 12.51 -11.86 29.17
N LEU A 620 12.81 -10.75 28.49
CA LEU A 620 11.88 -10.13 27.58
C LEU A 620 11.91 -10.84 26.22
N VAL A 621 10.71 -11.09 25.69
CA VAL A 621 10.49 -11.69 24.38
C VAL A 621 10.05 -10.61 23.40
N SER A 622 10.89 -10.27 22.43
CA SER A 622 10.59 -9.28 21.40
C SER A 622 10.48 -9.93 20.02
N LYS A 623 9.35 -9.75 19.33
CA LYS A 623 9.18 -10.26 17.96
C LYS A 623 10.11 -9.50 17.01
N LEU A 624 11.01 -10.22 16.34
CA LEU A 624 11.95 -9.64 15.37
C LEU A 624 11.32 -9.53 13.98
N ARG A 625 10.85 -10.66 13.43
CA ARG A 625 10.29 -10.77 12.06
C ARG A 625 9.39 -11.98 11.92
N ASP A 626 8.39 -11.88 11.05
CA ASP A 626 7.68 -13.05 10.51
C ASP A 626 8.55 -13.75 9.47
N ALA A 627 8.71 -15.07 9.60
CA ALA A 627 9.55 -15.91 8.75
C ALA A 627 8.82 -16.43 7.50
N SER A 628 7.48 -16.43 7.51
CA SER A 628 6.68 -16.72 6.31
C SER A 628 6.20 -15.43 5.67
N SER A 629 6.51 -15.25 4.38
CA SER A 629 5.70 -14.38 3.55
C SER A 629 4.32 -15.02 3.51
N GLN A 630 3.33 -14.40 4.18
CA GLN A 630 1.94 -14.83 4.12
C GLN A 630 1.58 -15.24 2.69
N ASN A 631 0.97 -16.43 2.53
CA ASN A 631 0.26 -16.80 1.30
C ASN A 631 -0.55 -15.57 0.91
N ARG A 632 -0.23 -14.96 -0.23
CA ARG A 632 -1.14 -13.96 -0.76
C ARG A 632 -2.40 -14.75 -1.06
N ALA A 633 -3.46 -14.52 -0.29
CA ALA A 633 -4.79 -14.97 -0.64
C ALA A 633 -5.02 -14.70 -2.13
N SER A 634 -5.66 -15.65 -2.82
CA SER A 634 -5.96 -15.58 -4.24
C SER A 634 -6.80 -14.34 -4.53
N GLY A 635 -6.16 -13.19 -4.66
CA GLY A 635 -6.84 -11.93 -4.84
C GLY A 635 -7.45 -11.89 -6.23
N VAL A 636 -8.68 -11.37 -6.32
CA VAL A 636 -9.45 -11.10 -7.55
C VAL A 636 -8.55 -10.97 -8.77
N THR A 637 -8.71 -11.84 -9.76
CA THR A 637 -7.91 -11.76 -11.00
C THR A 637 -8.49 -10.67 -11.88
N ALA A 638 -7.83 -9.52 -11.90
CA ALA A 638 -8.23 -8.38 -12.73
C ALA A 638 -6.99 -7.59 -13.14
N THR A 639 -7.11 -6.79 -14.20
CA THR A 639 -6.00 -5.93 -14.63
C THR A 639 -5.65 -4.94 -13.52
N ALA A 640 -4.40 -4.47 -13.49
CA ALA A 640 -3.97 -3.47 -12.50
C ALA A 640 -4.79 -2.17 -12.58
N ARG A 641 -5.41 -1.89 -13.74
CA ARG A 641 -6.31 -0.75 -13.96
C ARG A 641 -7.67 -1.01 -13.33
N THR A 642 -8.27 -2.18 -13.58
CA THR A 642 -9.54 -2.60 -12.99
C THR A 642 -9.47 -2.66 -11.47
N LYS A 643 -8.40 -3.26 -10.91
CA LYS A 643 -8.19 -3.28 -9.44
C LYS A 643 -8.11 -1.89 -8.84
N LYS A 644 -7.48 -0.94 -9.54
CA LYS A 644 -7.40 0.46 -9.08
C LYS A 644 -8.73 1.18 -9.17
N HIS A 645 -9.52 0.90 -10.22
CA HIS A 645 -10.84 1.48 -10.38
C HIS A 645 -11.82 1.00 -9.30
N ILE A 646 -11.72 -0.26 -8.89
CA ILE A 646 -12.54 -0.84 -7.80
C ILE A 646 -12.11 -0.31 -6.42
N LEU A 647 -10.87 0.16 -6.26
CA LEU A 647 -10.33 0.65 -4.98
C LEU A 647 -10.66 2.12 -4.67
N TYR A 648 -11.54 2.77 -5.44
CA TYR A 648 -11.97 4.14 -5.17
C TYR A 648 -13.35 4.18 -4.52
N ASP A 649 -13.36 4.10 -3.20
CA ASP A 649 -14.24 4.93 -2.38
C ASP A 649 -13.34 5.71 -1.43
N ASP A 650 -13.20 7.00 -1.71
CA ASP A 650 -12.53 7.94 -0.82
C ASP A 650 -13.56 8.37 0.24
N PRO A 651 -13.33 8.14 1.55
CA PRO A 651 -14.28 8.52 2.61
C PRO A 651 -14.53 10.04 2.71
N ASP A 652 -13.80 10.87 1.95
CA ASP A 652 -13.95 12.33 1.94
C ASP A 652 -14.84 12.89 0.81
N THR A 653 -15.45 12.07 -0.03
CA THR A 653 -16.38 12.58 -1.06
C THR A 653 -17.80 12.66 -0.51
N LYS A 654 -18.16 13.81 0.08
CA LYS A 654 -19.57 14.13 0.35
C LYS A 654 -20.34 14.16 -0.98
N PRO A 655 -21.50 13.49 -1.09
CA PRO A 655 -22.35 13.63 -2.26
C PRO A 655 -22.97 15.03 -2.26
N ASP A 656 -22.70 15.80 -3.30
CA ASP A 656 -23.35 17.08 -3.56
C ASP A 656 -24.79 16.82 -4.04
N PRO A 657 -25.85 17.31 -3.37
CA PRO A 657 -27.23 16.88 -3.64
C PRO A 657 -27.86 17.49 -4.90
N ALA A 658 -27.09 18.08 -5.82
CA ALA A 658 -27.62 18.91 -6.91
C ALA A 658 -27.35 18.41 -8.35
N GLN A 659 -26.79 17.22 -8.57
CA GLN A 659 -26.65 16.66 -9.93
C GLN A 659 -27.18 15.23 -10.01
N GLY A 660 -28.48 15.12 -10.26
CA GLY A 660 -29.09 13.88 -10.75
C GLY A 660 -28.54 13.53 -12.14
N SER A 661 -28.04 12.31 -12.27
CA SER A 661 -28.00 11.46 -13.47
C SER A 661 -28.13 12.16 -14.84
N ALA A 662 -27.16 12.99 -15.22
CA ALA A 662 -27.02 13.38 -16.62
C ALA A 662 -26.22 12.30 -17.35
N ASP A 663 -26.88 11.67 -18.33
CA ASP A 663 -26.30 10.71 -19.26
C ASP A 663 -25.01 11.29 -19.90
N PRO A 664 -23.84 10.61 -19.79
CA PRO A 664 -22.55 11.08 -20.31
C PRO A 664 -22.53 11.34 -21.81
N TRP A 665 -23.49 10.81 -22.57
CA TRP A 665 -23.55 10.91 -24.03
C TRP A 665 -24.25 12.17 -24.54
N LEU A 666 -25.02 12.88 -23.70
CA LEU A 666 -25.80 14.06 -24.11
C LEU A 666 -24.98 15.35 -24.27
N GLY A 667 -23.69 15.35 -23.89
CA GLY A 667 -22.84 16.54 -23.88
C GLY A 667 -21.78 16.65 -24.99
N GLY A 668 -21.75 15.72 -25.96
CA GLY A 668 -20.77 15.76 -27.07
C GLY A 668 -19.29 15.66 -26.64
N ARG A 669 -19.00 15.28 -25.39
CA ARG A 669 -17.64 15.02 -24.92
C ARG A 669 -17.37 13.53 -25.01
N ASP A 670 -16.77 13.14 -26.12
CA ASP A 670 -16.28 11.78 -26.31
C ASP A 670 -15.32 11.39 -25.14
N PRO A 671 -15.62 10.33 -24.37
CA PRO A 671 -14.74 9.85 -23.30
C PRO A 671 -13.37 9.34 -23.79
N TRP A 672 -13.17 9.24 -25.11
CA TRP A 672 -11.91 8.89 -25.77
C TRP A 672 -11.12 10.10 -26.26
N SER A 673 -11.68 11.31 -26.24
CA SER A 673 -10.99 12.55 -26.61
C SER A 673 -9.78 12.87 -25.71
N ALA A 674 -9.72 12.27 -24.52
CA ALA A 674 -8.59 12.36 -23.60
C ALA A 674 -7.50 11.27 -23.83
N TYR A 675 -7.66 10.42 -24.85
CA TYR A 675 -6.70 9.36 -25.17
C TYR A 675 -5.34 9.96 -25.60
N LYS A 676 -4.28 9.54 -24.91
CA LYS A 676 -2.89 9.78 -25.32
C LYS A 676 -2.23 8.44 -25.60
N ALA A 677 -1.70 8.28 -26.82
CA ALA A 677 -1.02 7.05 -27.22
C ALA A 677 0.24 6.78 -26.35
N PRO A 678 0.60 5.49 -26.12
CA PRO A 678 1.84 5.12 -25.46
C PRO A 678 3.08 5.61 -26.21
N PRO A 679 4.23 5.84 -25.53
CA PRO A 679 5.44 6.32 -26.20
C PRO A 679 5.99 5.31 -27.21
N GLY A 680 6.12 5.74 -28.47
CA GLY A 680 6.75 4.97 -29.56
C GLY A 680 5.86 4.74 -30.77
N LEU A 681 4.58 5.12 -30.74
CA LEU A 681 3.69 5.11 -31.89
C LEU A 681 3.15 6.53 -32.15
N PRO A 682 3.06 6.99 -33.41
CA PRO A 682 2.53 8.31 -33.71
C PRO A 682 1.03 8.35 -33.37
N ALA A 683 0.60 9.42 -32.69
CA ALA A 683 -0.81 9.71 -32.47
C ALA A 683 -1.46 10.17 -33.78
N PRO A 684 -2.74 9.85 -34.05
CA PRO A 684 -3.44 10.43 -35.18
C PRO A 684 -3.63 11.94 -34.91
N PRO A 685 -3.30 12.84 -35.85
CA PRO A 685 -3.45 14.27 -35.63
C PRO A 685 -4.93 14.66 -35.67
N ALA A 686 -5.35 15.44 -34.67
CA ALA A 686 -6.55 16.25 -34.75
C ALA A 686 -6.41 17.21 -35.94
N SER A 687 -7.48 17.31 -36.73
CA SER A 687 -7.63 18.11 -37.93
C SER A 687 -7.01 19.51 -37.83
N THR A 688 -5.94 19.77 -38.60
CA THR A 688 -5.70 21.03 -39.33
C THR A 688 -4.47 20.88 -40.26
N THR A 689 -4.65 21.29 -41.53
CA THR A 689 -3.69 21.45 -42.64
C THR A 689 -2.97 20.21 -43.22
N ALA A 690 -3.63 19.57 -44.20
CA ALA A 690 -3.16 18.39 -44.94
C ALA A 690 -1.98 18.60 -45.93
N SER A 691 -1.55 19.82 -46.25
CA SER A 691 -0.58 20.04 -47.35
C SER A 691 0.90 19.82 -46.99
N SER A 692 1.27 19.89 -45.70
CA SER A 692 2.69 19.81 -45.30
C SER A 692 3.20 18.38 -45.08
N ALA A 693 2.29 17.44 -44.81
CA ALA A 693 2.65 16.05 -44.50
C ALA A 693 2.94 15.22 -45.76
N GLU A 694 2.23 15.45 -46.87
CA GLU A 694 2.44 14.75 -48.14
C GLU A 694 3.81 15.06 -48.74
N SER A 695 4.25 16.32 -48.65
CA SER A 695 5.55 16.75 -49.20
C SER A 695 6.73 16.13 -48.45
N LYS A 696 6.63 15.97 -47.13
CA LYS A 696 7.67 15.31 -46.31
C LYS A 696 7.70 13.79 -46.49
N LEU A 697 6.54 13.17 -46.74
CA LEU A 697 6.45 11.74 -47.05
C LEU A 697 7.01 11.41 -48.44
N GLN A 698 6.80 12.29 -49.44
CA GLN A 698 7.42 12.15 -50.76
C GLN A 698 8.94 12.31 -50.70
N GLN A 699 9.44 13.28 -49.92
CA GLN A 699 10.87 13.49 -49.72
C GLN A 699 11.53 12.29 -49.02
N ALA A 700 10.91 11.77 -47.94
CA ALA A 700 11.41 10.59 -47.24
C ALA A 700 11.38 9.32 -48.12
N ARG A 701 10.38 9.20 -49.01
CA ARG A 701 10.30 8.07 -49.95
C ARG A 701 11.40 8.13 -51.01
N GLY A 702 11.77 9.32 -51.47
CA GLY A 702 12.89 9.54 -52.39
C GLY A 702 14.24 9.19 -51.74
N GLU A 703 14.48 9.65 -50.52
CA GLU A 703 15.71 9.35 -49.77
C GLU A 703 15.85 7.84 -49.45
N LEU A 704 14.74 7.16 -49.18
CA LEU A 704 14.74 5.72 -48.94
C LEU A 704 15.00 4.91 -50.23
N GLN A 705 14.46 5.34 -51.37
CA GLN A 705 14.75 4.70 -52.65
C GLN A 705 16.21 4.89 -53.08
N GLU A 706 16.78 6.06 -52.83
CA GLU A 706 18.16 6.35 -53.21
C GLU A 706 19.18 5.63 -52.31
N SER A 707 18.87 5.48 -51.02
CA SER A 707 19.67 4.65 -50.10
C SER A 707 19.57 3.15 -50.42
N PHE A 708 18.39 2.66 -50.80
CA PHE A 708 18.24 1.28 -51.30
C PHE A 708 19.01 1.04 -52.59
N ARG A 709 18.98 1.99 -53.54
CA ARG A 709 19.72 1.88 -54.80
C ARG A 709 21.23 1.79 -54.57
N LYS A 710 21.77 2.61 -53.65
CA LYS A 710 23.19 2.56 -53.27
C LYS A 710 23.58 1.25 -52.58
N GLN A 711 22.75 0.75 -51.66
CA GLN A 711 23.00 -0.56 -51.04
C GLN A 711 22.90 -1.71 -52.04
N PHE A 712 22.01 -1.61 -53.02
CA PHE A 712 21.88 -2.62 -54.06
C PHE A 712 23.08 -2.60 -55.00
N GLU A 713 23.57 -1.42 -55.42
CA GLU A 713 24.79 -1.27 -56.23
C GLU A 713 26.03 -1.80 -55.49
N GLU A 714 26.16 -1.55 -54.18
CA GLU A 714 27.21 -2.11 -53.31
C GLU A 714 27.11 -3.64 -53.21
N TYR A 715 25.90 -4.20 -53.16
CA TYR A 715 25.68 -5.65 -53.08
C TYR A 715 25.93 -6.36 -54.41
N THR A 716 25.51 -5.77 -55.54
CA THR A 716 25.76 -6.31 -56.89
C THR A 716 27.25 -6.29 -57.25
N ASN A 717 27.98 -5.24 -56.84
CA ASN A 717 29.44 -5.19 -57.04
C ASN A 717 30.20 -6.19 -56.17
N ALA A 718 29.65 -6.57 -55.01
CA ALA A 718 30.23 -7.58 -54.12
C ALA A 718 29.96 -9.04 -54.54
N GLN A 719 28.94 -9.30 -55.38
CA GLN A 719 28.53 -10.66 -55.78
C GLN A 719 28.90 -11.09 -57.20
N ALA A 720 29.62 -10.26 -57.98
CA ALA A 720 30.05 -10.61 -59.34
C ALA A 720 30.99 -11.82 -59.45
N ASN A 721 31.34 -12.51 -58.35
CA ASN A 721 32.11 -13.75 -58.37
C ASN A 721 31.47 -14.84 -57.48
N LYS A 722 30.52 -15.58 -58.06
CA LYS A 722 30.28 -17.04 -57.92
C LYS A 722 28.80 -17.35 -58.19
N VAL A 723 28.50 -17.90 -59.36
CA VAL A 723 27.16 -18.39 -59.72
C VAL A 723 27.01 -19.83 -59.21
N ASN A 724 25.97 -20.09 -58.41
CA ASN A 724 25.55 -21.42 -57.95
C ASN A 724 24.07 -21.64 -58.33
N PRO A 725 23.73 -22.68 -59.12
CA PRO A 725 22.38 -22.86 -59.70
C PRO A 725 21.24 -23.11 -58.69
N ASP A 726 21.54 -23.39 -57.41
CA ASP A 726 20.52 -23.63 -56.37
C ASP A 726 19.85 -22.32 -55.86
N GLN A 727 20.46 -21.16 -56.14
CA GLN A 727 19.91 -19.85 -55.76
C GLN A 727 18.79 -19.36 -56.69
N GLU A 728 18.77 -19.77 -57.97
CA GLU A 728 17.72 -19.37 -58.90
C GLU A 728 16.35 -19.96 -58.53
N CYS A 729 16.30 -21.22 -58.09
CA CYS A 729 15.03 -21.83 -57.64
C CYS A 729 14.48 -21.14 -56.37
N ARG A 730 15.36 -20.67 -55.46
CA ARG A 730 14.95 -19.91 -54.27
C ARG A 730 14.52 -18.49 -54.59
N LEU A 731 15.17 -17.83 -55.55
CA LEU A 731 14.77 -16.51 -56.04
C LEU A 731 13.42 -16.57 -56.74
N GLN A 732 13.20 -17.58 -57.58
CA GLN A 732 11.92 -17.76 -58.26
C GLN A 732 10.77 -18.05 -57.26
N LYS A 733 11.01 -18.83 -56.21
CA LYS A 733 10.03 -19.03 -55.12
C LYS A 733 9.78 -17.75 -54.30
N LEU A 734 10.79 -16.91 -54.11
CA LEU A 734 10.65 -15.63 -53.43
C LEU A 734 9.93 -14.59 -54.29
N GLU A 735 10.16 -14.58 -55.61
CA GLU A 735 9.42 -13.73 -56.55
C GLU A 735 7.94 -14.11 -56.58
N VAL A 736 7.62 -15.40 -56.66
CA VAL A 736 6.23 -15.89 -56.58
C VAL A 736 5.59 -15.53 -55.23
N GLY A 737 6.33 -15.68 -54.13
CA GLY A 737 5.83 -15.27 -52.81
C GLY A 737 5.63 -13.76 -52.69
N MET A 738 6.47 -12.95 -53.34
CA MET A 738 6.38 -11.48 -53.31
C MET A 738 5.24 -10.96 -54.19
N THR A 739 4.98 -11.57 -55.35
CA THR A 739 3.83 -11.23 -56.19
C THR A 739 2.51 -11.58 -55.49
N GLU A 740 2.45 -12.75 -54.84
CA GLU A 740 1.28 -13.20 -54.07
C GLU A 740 1.01 -12.28 -52.86
N LEU A 741 2.06 -11.82 -52.17
CA LEU A 741 1.94 -10.86 -51.07
C LEU A 741 1.51 -9.48 -51.56
N HIS A 742 1.95 -9.06 -52.75
CA HIS A 742 1.49 -7.82 -53.37
C HIS A 742 0.00 -7.88 -53.75
N GLU A 743 -0.44 -9.01 -54.28
CA GLU A 743 -1.84 -9.23 -54.63
C GLU A 743 -2.75 -9.32 -53.39
N GLN A 744 -2.27 -9.93 -52.30
CA GLN A 744 -2.97 -9.91 -51.01
C GLN A 744 -3.06 -8.50 -50.42
N ASN A 745 -2.00 -7.69 -50.53
CA ASN A 745 -2.01 -6.33 -50.02
C ASN A 745 -2.95 -5.42 -50.84
N HIS A 746 -3.04 -5.63 -52.15
CA HIS A 746 -4.02 -4.96 -53.01
C HIS A 746 -5.45 -5.32 -52.61
N LYS A 747 -5.75 -6.61 -52.42
CA LYS A 747 -7.06 -7.08 -51.94
C LYS A 747 -7.41 -6.49 -50.57
N PHE A 748 -6.43 -6.34 -49.68
CA PHE A 748 -6.62 -5.73 -48.37
C PHE A 748 -6.90 -4.22 -48.46
N GLN A 749 -6.23 -3.53 -49.38
CA GLN A 749 -6.45 -2.10 -49.63
C GLN A 749 -7.85 -1.85 -50.22
N ASP A 750 -8.27 -2.67 -51.20
CA ASP A 750 -9.61 -2.61 -51.78
C ASP A 750 -10.69 -2.91 -50.74
N TRP A 751 -10.45 -3.92 -49.89
CA TRP A 751 -11.36 -4.24 -48.78
C TRP A 751 -11.49 -3.09 -47.78
N CYS A 752 -10.39 -2.45 -47.39
CA CYS A 752 -10.40 -1.28 -46.50
C CYS A 752 -11.15 -0.09 -47.11
N GLN A 753 -10.98 0.17 -48.41
CA GLN A 753 -11.70 1.25 -49.09
C GLN A 753 -13.20 0.98 -49.15
N ASN A 754 -13.58 -0.27 -49.45
CA ASN A 754 -14.99 -0.67 -49.54
C ASN A 754 -15.69 -0.61 -48.17
N LEU A 755 -15.01 -1.06 -47.11
CA LEU A 755 -15.51 -0.96 -45.73
C LEU A 755 -15.65 0.51 -45.28
N GLY A 756 -14.70 1.38 -45.65
CA GLY A 756 -14.77 2.82 -45.40
C GLY A 756 -15.97 3.47 -46.10
N GLY A 757 -16.24 3.07 -47.35
CA GLY A 757 -17.43 3.49 -48.09
C GLY A 757 -18.73 3.10 -47.40
N GLN A 758 -18.85 1.82 -46.98
CA GLN A 758 -20.03 1.32 -46.27
C GLN A 758 -20.26 2.01 -44.92
N LEU A 759 -19.20 2.26 -44.15
CA LEU A 759 -19.27 3.00 -42.88
C LEU A 759 -19.75 4.44 -43.07
N SER A 760 -19.30 5.13 -44.13
CA SER A 760 -19.76 6.49 -44.43
C SER A 760 -21.26 6.52 -44.81
N ALA A 761 -21.73 5.54 -45.57
CA ALA A 761 -23.13 5.41 -45.95
C ALA A 761 -24.01 5.14 -44.72
N HIS A 762 -23.56 4.25 -43.82
CA HIS A 762 -24.28 3.93 -42.59
C HIS A 762 -24.33 5.13 -41.63
N SER A 763 -23.26 5.92 -41.56
CA SER A 763 -23.22 7.16 -40.77
C SER A 763 -24.23 8.20 -41.27
N ASN A 764 -24.39 8.34 -42.59
CA ASN A 764 -25.37 9.25 -43.17
C ASN A 764 -26.81 8.79 -42.90
N GLN A 765 -27.05 7.48 -42.96
CA GLN A 765 -28.35 6.89 -42.66
C GLN A 765 -28.74 7.06 -41.18
N PHE A 766 -27.77 6.90 -40.26
CA PHE A 766 -27.97 7.20 -38.84
C PHE A 766 -28.30 8.67 -38.59
N GLY A 767 -27.66 9.59 -39.31
CA GLY A 767 -27.95 11.03 -39.22
C GLY A 767 -29.36 11.40 -39.71
N GLU A 768 -29.94 10.63 -40.64
CA GLU A 768 -31.32 10.80 -41.08
C GLU A 768 -32.32 10.24 -40.07
N VAL A 769 -32.06 9.05 -39.52
CA VAL A 769 -32.89 8.44 -38.47
C VAL A 769 -32.90 9.33 -37.22
N GLN A 770 -31.76 9.89 -36.82
CA GLN A 770 -31.68 10.79 -35.67
C GLN A 770 -32.50 12.07 -35.89
N ARG A 771 -32.50 12.63 -37.10
CA ARG A 771 -33.36 13.78 -37.44
C ARG A 771 -34.85 13.41 -37.42
N ALA A 772 -35.22 12.22 -37.91
CA ALA A 772 -36.60 11.75 -37.88
C ALA A 772 -37.11 11.51 -36.44
N VAL A 773 -36.27 10.93 -35.57
CA VAL A 773 -36.60 10.74 -34.14
C VAL A 773 -36.77 12.08 -33.43
N HIS A 774 -35.88 13.06 -33.69
CA HIS A 774 -36.04 14.40 -33.12
C HIS A 774 -37.33 15.09 -33.59
N ALA A 775 -37.72 14.92 -34.85
CA ALA A 775 -38.99 15.45 -35.36
C ALA A 775 -40.21 14.79 -34.68
N GLN A 776 -40.22 13.47 -34.54
CA GLN A 776 -41.28 12.75 -33.83
C GLN A 776 -41.36 13.13 -32.34
N GLN A 777 -40.22 13.35 -31.68
CA GLN A 777 -40.19 13.80 -30.29
C GLN A 777 -40.84 15.19 -30.11
N ALA A 778 -40.63 16.09 -31.08
CA ALA A 778 -41.25 17.41 -31.09
C ALA A 778 -42.77 17.33 -31.32
N GLU A 779 -43.22 16.47 -32.25
CA GLU A 779 -44.63 16.26 -32.57
C GLU A 779 -45.39 15.62 -31.39
N VAL A 780 -44.78 14.65 -30.70
CA VAL A 780 -45.33 14.05 -29.47
C VAL A 780 -45.41 15.08 -28.34
N GLY A 781 -44.43 15.99 -28.24
CA GLY A 781 -44.46 17.10 -27.30
C GLY A 781 -45.65 18.04 -27.54
N GLN A 782 -45.94 18.34 -28.81
CA GLN A 782 -47.05 19.18 -29.22
C GLN A 782 -48.40 18.52 -28.94
N LEU A 783 -48.56 17.23 -29.30
CA LEU A 783 -49.77 16.46 -28.98
C LEU A 783 -50.02 16.35 -27.47
N ARG A 784 -48.96 16.21 -26.66
CA ARG A 784 -49.09 16.20 -25.19
C ARG A 784 -49.60 17.55 -24.67
N SER A 785 -49.14 18.66 -25.25
CA SER A 785 -49.61 19.99 -24.87
C SER A 785 -51.07 20.22 -25.24
N GLU A 786 -51.48 19.81 -26.44
CA GLU A 786 -52.87 19.89 -26.91
C GLU A 786 -53.80 19.01 -26.07
N PHE A 787 -53.38 17.77 -25.78
CA PHE A 787 -54.15 16.87 -24.92
C PHE A 787 -54.33 17.46 -23.51
N THR A 788 -53.29 18.05 -22.93
CA THR A 788 -53.36 18.68 -21.61
C THR A 788 -54.35 19.85 -21.61
N GLN A 789 -54.38 20.64 -22.69
CA GLN A 789 -55.30 21.77 -22.84
C GLN A 789 -56.76 21.33 -23.07
N VAL A 790 -56.98 20.24 -23.82
CA VAL A 790 -58.32 19.65 -24.02
C VAL A 790 -58.84 19.03 -22.73
N VAL A 791 -58.00 18.34 -21.95
CA VAL A 791 -58.38 17.80 -20.65
C VAL A 791 -58.71 18.92 -19.66
N ALA A 792 -57.88 19.98 -19.61
CA ALA A 792 -58.14 21.12 -18.72
C ALA A 792 -59.46 21.84 -19.04
N SER A 793 -59.76 22.06 -20.33
CA SER A 793 -61.02 22.67 -20.75
C SER A 793 -62.23 21.77 -20.49
N SER A 794 -62.09 20.45 -20.70
CA SER A 794 -63.14 19.48 -20.41
C SER A 794 -63.47 19.41 -18.92
N VAL A 795 -62.46 19.42 -18.05
CA VAL A 795 -62.63 19.45 -16.58
C VAL A 795 -63.32 20.74 -16.15
N SER A 796 -62.93 21.90 -16.71
CA SER A 796 -63.57 23.19 -16.42
C SER A 796 -65.06 23.20 -16.79
N ASN A 797 -65.41 22.67 -17.96
CA ASN A 797 -66.80 22.59 -18.40
C ASN A 797 -67.63 21.65 -17.51
N LEU A 798 -67.07 20.50 -17.12
CA LEU A 798 -67.72 19.54 -16.24
C LEU A 798 -67.96 20.12 -14.84
N GLN A 799 -67.02 20.93 -14.34
CA GLN A 799 -67.13 21.63 -13.08
C GLN A 799 -68.19 22.75 -13.13
N GLN A 800 -68.33 23.45 -14.25
CA GLN A 800 -69.42 24.42 -14.47
C GLN A 800 -70.79 23.75 -14.54
N ASP A 801 -70.90 22.60 -15.22
CA ASP A 801 -72.17 21.86 -15.32
C ASP A 801 -72.59 21.25 -13.97
N MET A 802 -71.66 20.69 -13.19
CA MET A 802 -71.93 20.28 -11.81
C MET A 802 -72.41 21.44 -10.94
N SER A 803 -71.80 22.62 -11.07
CA SER A 803 -72.21 23.83 -10.33
C SER A 803 -73.62 24.30 -10.73
N ARG A 804 -73.98 24.19 -12.02
CA ARG A 804 -75.33 24.47 -12.50
C ARG A 804 -76.35 23.45 -12.00
N GLN A 805 -76.02 22.16 -11.97
CA GLN A 805 -76.91 21.13 -11.42
C GLN A 805 -77.11 21.31 -9.92
N LEU A 806 -76.04 21.60 -9.16
CA LEU A 806 -76.13 21.86 -7.73
C LEU A 806 -76.97 23.10 -7.43
N SER A 807 -76.79 24.19 -8.17
CA SER A 807 -77.62 25.39 -7.99
C SER A 807 -79.08 25.15 -8.36
N SER A 808 -79.36 24.36 -9.42
CA SER A 808 -80.72 23.94 -9.77
C SER A 808 -81.36 23.07 -8.69
N GLN A 809 -80.64 22.08 -8.14
CA GLN A 809 -81.14 21.26 -7.03
C GLN A 809 -81.38 22.08 -5.77
N MET A 810 -80.51 23.06 -5.49
CA MET A 810 -80.65 23.95 -4.34
C MET A 810 -81.88 24.86 -4.48
N GLN A 811 -82.14 25.39 -5.68
CA GLN A 811 -83.40 26.10 -5.98
C GLN A 811 -84.63 25.19 -5.87
N GLN A 812 -84.52 23.92 -6.26
CA GLN A 812 -85.59 22.94 -6.13
C GLN A 812 -85.88 22.63 -4.66
N ILE A 813 -84.84 22.53 -3.81
CA ILE A 813 -84.96 22.39 -2.35
C ILE A 813 -85.60 23.63 -1.72
N GLU A 814 -85.18 24.84 -2.12
CA GLU A 814 -85.82 26.10 -1.66
C GLU A 814 -87.30 26.19 -2.07
N SER A 815 -87.66 25.69 -3.26
CA SER A 815 -89.05 25.63 -3.72
C SER A 815 -89.92 24.63 -2.94
N LEU A 816 -89.31 23.56 -2.40
CA LEU A 816 -89.97 22.55 -1.57
C LEU A 816 -90.10 23.00 -0.11
N LEU A 817 -89.15 23.80 0.39
CA LEU A 817 -89.18 24.38 1.74
C LEU A 817 -90.10 25.60 1.85
N SER A 818 -90.40 26.29 0.74
CA SER A 818 -91.32 27.44 0.70
C SER A 818 -92.81 27.09 0.60
N LYS A 819 -93.16 25.79 0.56
CA LYS A 819 -94.56 25.33 0.56
C LYS A 819 -94.91 24.46 1.76
N LYS A 820 -95.04 25.10 2.93
CA LYS A 820 -96.01 24.68 3.97
C LYS A 820 -96.49 25.90 4.77
N PRO A 821 -97.62 26.52 4.37
CA PRO A 821 -98.34 27.43 5.26
C PRO A 821 -99.03 26.64 6.38
N ARG A 822 -98.91 27.15 7.61
CA ARG A 822 -99.76 26.76 8.76
C ARG A 822 -101.17 27.32 8.57
N THR A 823 -102.17 26.45 8.57
CA THR A 823 -103.52 26.71 9.10
C THR A 823 -104.14 25.35 9.48
N GLU A 824 -104.46 25.20 10.77
CA GLU A 824 -105.13 24.10 11.50
C GLU A 824 -104.52 22.69 11.47
#